data_AF-A0AAD5FH38-F1
#
_entry.id   AF-A0AAD5FH38-F1
#
_cell.length_a   1.000
_cell.length_b   1.000
_cell.length_c   1.000
_cell.angle_alpha   90.00
_cell.angle_beta   90.00
_cell.angle_gamma   90.00
#
_symmetry.space_group_name_H-M   'P 1'
#
loop_
_entity.id
_entity.type
_entity.pdbx_description
1 polymer ?
#
loop_
_entity_poly.entity_id
_entity_poly.type
_entity_poly.pdbx_seq_one_letter_code
_entity_poly.pdbx_strand_id
1 'polypeptide(L)'
;MWITNENFIPDRSRPGLTTTATGIVSRQERRKVDMLCVQETEWKGSKARNIGGGFKLFYHGVDGKRNGVGVILKEEYSKSVVEVKRVSDRVMIVKVEVEGMMINVISAYAPQVGCEMEEKERFWSELDEVVDGVPRKERLVIGADFNGHVGEGNRGDEEVMGRYGFKERNVEGQMVVDFAKRMEMAVVNTYFKKKEDHRVTYKSGGRCTQVDYVLCRRCNLKEIGDCKVLAGDSVARQHRMVVCRMVLEVKKKRRRVRTERRIRWWKLKEEECSVRFREEVRERLSGVKEVLDDWATTAGVMREAARKVLGVTSGNRKEDKETWWWNEEVQESIRRKRLAKQKWDRQSDEKSRQEYKEMRQQVKRDVAKAKEKAYEELYERLDTKEGEKDLYRLARQRDRAGKDVLQVRAVKDGEGNVLTSEESVLRRWREYFEQLMNEENQRERRLDDVELVKQDVDRISKEEVRAAIKRMKSGKSVGPDDIPVEAWRCLGEMAVEFLTRLFNRILEGEKMPEEWRRSVLVPIFKHKGDVQTCSNYRGIKLISHTMKLWERVVEARLREEVTICEQQYGFMPRKSTTDALFALRMLMEKYREGQKELHCVFVDLEKAYDRVPREELWYCMRKSGVSEKYVRVVQDMYEGSVTAVKCAVGTTDWFRVKVGLHQGSALSPFLFAVVMDRLTDEVRQESPWTMMFADDIVICCESREQVEESLERWRYALERRGMKLSRSKTEYMCVNEREGSGVVRLQGEELQKVEEFRYLGSTVQSNGECVREVKKRVQAGWSGWRRVTGVICDSRVSAKLKGKVYRTVVRPAMLYGLETVALSKRQEVELEVTKLKMLRFLLGVTRMDKIRNEFIRGTAHVGCFGDKVREARLRWFGHVQRRDMNYIGRRMLRMEPPGRRKRGRPRRRFMDVVREDMQVVGVKEADVEDRVVWRRMIPKEEEEEEVI
;
A
#
# COMPACT_ATOMS: atom_id res chain seq x y z
N MET A 1 -9.65 11.40 29.40
CA MET A 1 -8.75 12.19 28.53
C MET A 1 -7.84 13.01 29.41
N TRP A 2 -6.55 13.02 29.07
CA TRP A 2 -5.51 13.89 29.64
C TRP A 2 -4.98 14.69 28.44
N ILE A 3 -4.79 16.00 28.54
CA ILE A 3 -4.24 16.87 27.47
C ILE A 3 -3.30 17.86 28.13
N THR A 4 -2.11 18.01 27.55
CA THR A 4 -1.10 19.00 27.94
C THR A 4 -0.59 19.73 26.70
N ASN A 5 0.00 20.90 26.88
CA ASN A 5 0.70 21.68 25.84
C ASN A 5 2.18 21.73 26.25
N GLU A 6 3.09 21.30 25.38
CA GLU A 6 4.56 21.38 25.59
C GLU A 6 5.31 21.60 24.27
N ASN A 7 6.46 22.27 24.35
CA ASN A 7 7.39 22.45 23.22
C ASN A 7 8.26 21.20 23.01
N PHE A 8 8.36 20.69 21.78
CA PHE A 8 8.91 19.36 21.45
C PHE A 8 10.01 19.45 20.37
N ILE A 9 11.20 18.85 20.52
CA ILE A 9 12.28 18.93 19.49
C ILE A 9 12.83 17.52 19.14
N PRO A 10 13.25 17.23 17.88
CA PRO A 10 13.83 15.94 17.50
C PRO A 10 15.20 15.66 18.14
N ASP A 11 15.45 14.37 18.43
CA ASP A 11 16.63 13.82 19.13
C ASP A 11 17.99 13.92 18.37
N ARG A 12 18.22 14.96 17.55
CA ARG A 12 19.41 15.05 16.67
C ARG A 12 20.11 16.40 16.55
N SER A 13 19.87 17.41 17.41
CA SER A 13 20.59 18.68 17.30
C SER A 13 21.01 19.30 18.64
N ARG A 14 22.33 19.25 18.87
CA ARG A 14 23.18 20.00 19.83
C ARG A 14 22.95 19.75 21.35
N PRO A 15 24.01 19.42 22.11
CA PRO A 15 23.95 19.38 23.57
C PRO A 15 23.95 20.83 24.09
N GLY A 16 22.91 21.23 24.83
CA GLY A 16 22.97 22.51 25.54
C GLY A 16 21.68 23.05 26.15
N LEU A 17 20.49 22.91 25.52
CA LEU A 17 19.35 23.75 25.92
C LEU A 17 17.92 23.15 25.80
N THR A 18 17.70 21.88 25.42
CA THR A 18 16.36 21.44 24.98
C THR A 18 15.92 20.02 25.41
N THR A 19 14.61 19.84 25.57
CA THR A 19 13.93 18.59 25.95
C THR A 19 13.91 17.55 24.82
N THR A 20 14.39 16.33 25.07
CA THR A 20 14.32 15.21 24.10
C THR A 20 12.96 14.50 24.09
N ALA A 21 12.53 14.01 22.93
CA ALA A 21 11.30 13.23 22.73
C ALA A 21 11.14 12.06 23.73
N THR A 22 12.25 11.41 24.08
CA THR A 22 12.31 10.31 25.05
C THR A 22 11.95 10.76 26.48
N GLY A 23 12.29 12.00 26.85
CA GLY A 23 11.94 12.59 28.14
C GLY A 23 10.43 12.78 28.30
N ILE A 24 9.76 13.28 27.24
CA ILE A 24 8.31 13.52 27.22
C ILE A 24 7.53 12.21 27.32
N VAL A 25 7.90 11.19 26.53
CA VAL A 25 7.29 9.85 26.59
C VAL A 25 7.39 9.24 28.00
N SER A 26 8.57 9.32 28.63
CA SER A 26 8.77 8.76 29.96
C SER A 26 7.90 9.41 31.04
N ARG A 27 7.57 10.70 30.88
CA ARG A 27 6.69 11.44 31.78
C ARG A 27 5.22 11.17 31.49
N GLN A 28 4.86 11.08 30.21
CA GLN A 28 3.54 10.66 29.76
C GLN A 28 3.17 9.29 30.35
N GLU A 29 4.12 8.34 30.36
CA GLU A 29 3.99 7.04 31.04
C GLU A 29 3.80 7.18 32.56
N ARG A 30 4.68 7.91 33.24
CA ARG A 30 4.62 8.09 34.71
C ARG A 30 3.31 8.73 35.16
N ARG A 31 2.80 9.69 34.39
CA ARG A 31 1.60 10.47 34.70
C ARG A 31 0.32 9.88 34.12
N LYS A 32 0.40 8.77 33.37
CA LYS A 32 -0.73 8.07 32.73
C LYS A 32 -1.54 8.99 31.81
N VAL A 33 -0.86 9.79 31.00
CA VAL A 33 -1.49 10.73 30.05
C VAL A 33 -1.78 10.02 28.73
N ASP A 34 -3.05 10.00 28.31
CA ASP A 34 -3.50 9.23 27.15
C ASP A 34 -3.30 9.94 25.80
N MET A 35 -3.51 11.26 25.79
CA MET A 35 -3.44 12.14 24.62
C MET A 35 -2.62 13.39 25.01
N LEU A 36 -1.91 14.02 24.09
CA LEU A 36 -1.00 15.09 24.43
C LEU A 36 -0.83 16.03 23.23
N CYS A 37 -1.17 17.31 23.37
CA CYS A 37 -0.89 18.31 22.35
C CYS A 37 0.54 18.84 22.55
N VAL A 38 1.26 19.07 21.46
CA VAL A 38 2.60 19.63 21.49
C VAL A 38 2.71 20.73 20.44
N GLN A 39 3.38 21.81 20.83
CA GLN A 39 3.60 22.98 19.99
C GLN A 39 5.11 23.15 19.76
N GLU A 40 5.50 24.11 18.92
CA GLU A 40 6.89 24.40 18.55
C GLU A 40 7.70 23.14 18.18
N THR A 41 7.12 22.24 17.40
CA THR A 41 7.73 20.91 17.27
C THR A 41 9.11 20.92 16.57
N GLU A 42 9.52 21.95 15.82
CA GLU A 42 10.74 21.93 14.97
C GLU A 42 10.84 20.69 14.03
N TRP A 43 9.80 19.84 13.96
CA TRP A 43 9.75 18.60 13.22
C TRP A 43 9.30 18.91 11.80
N LYS A 44 10.14 18.56 10.83
CA LYS A 44 9.89 18.86 9.42
C LYS A 44 8.90 17.88 8.78
N GLY A 45 7.88 18.44 8.13
CA GLY A 45 6.91 17.74 7.29
C GLY A 45 5.63 17.30 8.01
N SER A 46 4.75 16.63 7.27
CA SER A 46 3.42 16.17 7.69
C SER A 46 3.39 14.65 7.84
N LYS A 47 3.62 14.11 9.04
CA LYS A 47 3.71 12.65 9.23
C LYS A 47 3.16 12.17 10.58
N ALA A 48 3.12 10.86 10.75
CA ALA A 48 3.02 10.22 12.06
C ALA A 48 4.25 9.34 12.31
N ARG A 49 4.67 9.22 13.58
CA ARG A 49 5.85 8.45 13.97
C ARG A 49 5.68 7.83 15.35
N ASN A 50 6.10 6.57 15.50
CA ASN A 50 6.23 5.96 16.82
C ASN A 50 7.45 6.55 17.54
N ILE A 51 7.25 7.08 18.73
CA ILE A 51 8.28 7.76 19.53
C ILE A 51 8.82 6.90 20.68
N GLY A 52 8.44 5.62 20.74
CA GLY A 52 8.81 4.68 21.81
C GLY A 52 7.79 4.65 22.95
N GLY A 53 7.94 3.73 23.91
CA GLY A 53 7.08 3.63 25.11
C GLY A 53 5.60 3.30 24.86
N GLY A 54 5.24 2.85 23.65
CA GLY A 54 3.83 2.67 23.28
C GLY A 54 3.11 3.99 22.99
N PHE A 55 3.81 5.01 22.46
CA PHE A 55 3.20 6.27 22.01
C PHE A 55 3.51 6.58 20.54
N LYS A 56 2.56 7.25 19.88
CA LYS A 56 2.63 7.66 18.48
C LYS A 56 2.34 9.16 18.36
N LEU A 57 3.26 9.89 17.76
CA LEU A 57 3.15 11.32 17.47
C LEU A 57 2.57 11.52 16.07
N PHE A 58 1.59 12.39 15.94
CA PHE A 58 1.11 12.98 14.69
C PHE A 58 1.59 14.43 14.69
N TYR A 59 2.25 14.90 13.63
CA TYR A 59 2.81 16.26 13.62
C TYR A 59 2.73 16.91 12.24
N HIS A 60 2.87 18.24 12.25
CA HIS A 60 2.97 19.09 11.07
C HIS A 60 3.92 20.27 11.34
N GLY A 61 4.89 20.47 10.45
CA GLY A 61 5.82 21.61 10.51
C GLY A 61 6.44 21.92 9.13
N VAL A 62 6.79 23.19 8.90
CA VAL A 62 7.26 23.73 7.61
C VAL A 62 8.76 24.03 7.65
N ASP A 63 9.46 23.83 6.53
CA ASP A 63 10.91 24.09 6.43
C ASP A 63 11.24 25.59 6.62
N GLY A 64 12.15 25.88 7.55
CA GLY A 64 12.71 27.23 7.76
C GLY A 64 12.01 28.09 8.81
N LYS A 65 10.86 27.65 9.37
CA LYS A 65 10.17 28.31 10.50
C LYS A 65 10.33 27.48 11.78
N ARG A 66 10.32 28.13 12.96
CA ARG A 66 10.32 27.46 14.29
C ARG A 66 8.93 26.90 14.68
N ASN A 67 7.92 27.14 13.86
CA ASN A 67 6.54 26.72 14.12
C ASN A 67 6.32 25.24 13.85
N GLY A 68 5.45 24.61 14.64
CA GLY A 68 4.93 23.27 14.34
C GLY A 68 4.01 22.75 15.43
N VAL A 69 3.01 21.97 15.04
CA VAL A 69 2.03 21.37 15.96
C VAL A 69 2.07 19.85 15.92
N GLY A 70 1.69 19.23 17.02
CA GLY A 70 1.62 17.78 17.13
C GLY A 70 0.62 17.28 18.16
N VAL A 71 0.20 16.03 17.99
CA VAL A 71 -0.63 15.29 18.96
C VAL A 71 0.01 13.93 19.19
N ILE A 72 0.37 13.62 20.42
CA ILE A 72 0.91 12.35 20.86
C ILE A 72 -0.21 11.51 21.48
N LEU A 73 -0.45 10.33 20.92
CA LEU A 73 -1.45 9.37 21.40
C LEU A 73 -0.79 8.11 21.91
N LYS A 74 -1.29 7.58 23.03
CA LYS A 74 -0.98 6.22 23.48
C LYS A 74 -1.42 5.19 22.44
N GLU A 75 -0.70 4.08 22.34
CA GLU A 75 -0.84 3.09 21.26
C GLU A 75 -2.26 2.51 21.14
N GLU A 76 -2.97 2.40 22.25
CA GLU A 76 -4.36 1.94 22.25
C GLU A 76 -5.29 2.89 21.49
N TYR A 77 -5.12 4.20 21.65
CA TYR A 77 -5.90 5.23 20.96
C TYR A 77 -5.37 5.52 19.56
N SER A 78 -4.06 5.36 19.33
CA SER A 78 -3.45 5.59 18.02
C SER A 78 -3.95 4.60 16.96
N LYS A 79 -4.40 3.41 17.38
CA LYS A 79 -5.06 2.40 16.54
C LYS A 79 -6.52 2.75 16.20
N SER A 80 -7.13 3.67 16.95
CA SER A 80 -8.51 4.12 16.77
C SER A 80 -8.61 5.53 16.17
N VAL A 81 -7.51 6.06 15.63
CA VAL A 81 -7.52 7.32 14.87
C VAL A 81 -8.28 7.12 13.57
N VAL A 82 -9.34 7.90 13.38
CA VAL A 82 -10.21 7.87 12.20
C VAL A 82 -9.73 8.86 11.14
N GLU A 83 -9.29 10.03 11.57
CA GLU A 83 -8.89 11.11 10.68
C GLU A 83 -7.82 12.01 11.33
N VAL A 84 -6.92 12.55 10.50
CA VAL A 84 -5.95 13.56 10.89
C VAL A 84 -5.96 14.65 9.82
N LYS A 85 -6.42 15.86 10.16
CA LYS A 85 -6.30 17.02 9.27
C LYS A 85 -5.20 17.94 9.79
N ARG A 86 -4.28 18.32 8.91
CA ARG A 86 -3.16 19.22 9.20
C ARG A 86 -3.41 20.47 8.38
N VAL A 87 -3.90 21.52 9.02
CA VAL A 87 -4.41 22.71 8.35
C VAL A 87 -3.25 23.68 8.07
N SER A 88 -2.44 23.95 9.09
CA SER A 88 -1.25 24.79 9.00
C SER A 88 -0.19 24.36 10.01
N ASP A 89 0.99 24.99 9.98
CA ASP A 89 2.05 24.86 10.99
C ASP A 89 1.60 25.30 12.41
N ARG A 90 0.39 25.86 12.52
CA ARG A 90 -0.23 26.35 13.75
C ARG A 90 -1.49 25.59 14.17
N VAL A 91 -2.17 24.85 13.28
CA VAL A 91 -3.44 24.16 13.60
C VAL A 91 -3.48 22.75 13.01
N MET A 92 -3.78 21.76 13.86
CA MET A 92 -4.10 20.40 13.43
C MET A 92 -5.19 19.76 14.29
N ILE A 93 -5.94 18.82 13.71
CA ILE A 93 -7.00 18.07 14.37
C ILE A 93 -6.78 16.58 14.19
N VAL A 94 -6.88 15.83 15.28
CA VAL A 94 -6.87 14.37 15.30
C VAL A 94 -8.20 13.86 15.84
N LYS A 95 -8.91 13.10 15.00
CA LYS A 95 -10.20 12.49 15.32
C LYS A 95 -9.99 11.05 15.76
N VAL A 96 -10.38 10.74 17.00
CA VAL A 96 -10.21 9.43 17.64
C VAL A 96 -11.57 8.85 18.00
N GLU A 97 -11.80 7.59 17.66
CA GLU A 97 -12.97 6.83 18.10
C GLU A 97 -12.64 6.09 19.40
N VAL A 98 -13.39 6.36 20.46
CA VAL A 98 -13.23 5.72 21.76
C VAL A 98 -14.55 5.08 22.15
N GLU A 99 -14.63 3.76 22.00
CA GLU A 99 -15.78 2.93 22.42
C GLU A 99 -17.12 3.46 21.88
N GLY A 100 -17.17 3.81 20.59
CA GLY A 100 -18.37 4.34 19.92
C GLY A 100 -18.58 5.86 20.05
N MET A 101 -17.75 6.57 20.81
CA MET A 101 -17.78 8.04 20.88
C MET A 101 -16.67 8.64 20.01
N MET A 102 -17.02 9.65 19.22
CA MET A 102 -16.05 10.41 18.42
C MET A 102 -15.50 11.58 19.23
N ILE A 103 -14.18 11.65 19.34
CA ILE A 103 -13.48 12.71 20.05
C ILE A 103 -12.48 13.38 19.13
N ASN A 104 -12.62 14.69 18.99
CA ASN A 104 -11.79 15.55 18.16
C ASN A 104 -10.82 16.30 19.07
N VAL A 105 -9.52 16.06 18.88
CA VAL A 105 -8.44 16.73 19.61
C VAL A 105 -7.75 17.71 18.68
N ILE A 106 -7.86 19.00 18.96
CA ILE A 106 -7.18 20.06 18.22
C ILE A 106 -5.92 20.46 18.98
N SER A 107 -4.80 20.53 18.28
CA SER A 107 -3.57 21.18 18.75
C SER A 107 -3.41 22.49 18.01
N ALA A 108 -3.39 23.62 18.73
CA ALA A 108 -3.22 24.94 18.14
C ALA A 108 -2.03 25.71 18.75
N TYR A 109 -1.41 26.58 17.96
CA TYR A 109 -0.30 27.45 18.34
C TYR A 109 -0.48 28.86 17.79
N ALA A 110 -0.98 29.78 18.61
CA ALA A 110 -1.29 31.15 18.20
C ALA A 110 -0.02 31.98 17.98
N PRO A 111 -0.06 33.02 17.12
CA PRO A 111 1.04 33.97 16.97
C PRO A 111 1.39 34.70 18.28
N GLN A 112 2.63 35.19 18.42
CA GLN A 112 3.10 35.87 19.63
C GLN A 112 2.54 37.31 19.76
N VAL A 113 2.60 37.85 20.98
CA VAL A 113 2.25 39.24 21.28
C VAL A 113 3.21 40.17 20.52
N GLY A 114 2.72 40.82 19.46
CA GLY A 114 3.50 41.71 18.57
C GLY A 114 3.56 41.30 17.10
N CYS A 115 3.06 40.12 16.72
CA CYS A 115 2.89 39.74 15.31
C CYS A 115 1.82 40.61 14.60
N GLU A 116 1.93 40.74 13.28
CA GLU A 116 0.99 41.49 12.44
C GLU A 116 -0.45 40.97 12.61
N MET A 117 -1.43 41.87 12.52
CA MET A 117 -2.84 41.50 12.71
C MET A 117 -3.33 40.51 11.65
N GLU A 118 -2.81 40.59 10.42
CA GLU A 118 -3.13 39.65 9.35
C GLU A 118 -2.77 38.19 9.71
N GLU A 119 -1.62 37.95 10.37
CA GLU A 119 -1.23 36.61 10.81
C GLU A 119 -2.14 36.09 11.94
N LYS A 120 -2.59 36.99 12.83
CA LYS A 120 -3.53 36.65 13.91
C LYS A 120 -4.91 36.33 13.36
N GLU A 121 -5.45 37.17 12.46
CA GLU A 121 -6.75 36.95 11.81
C GLU A 121 -6.78 35.64 11.03
N ARG A 122 -5.71 35.35 10.28
CA ARG A 122 -5.57 34.08 9.56
C ARG A 122 -5.60 32.87 10.51
N PHE A 123 -4.88 32.92 11.63
CA PHE A 123 -4.90 31.83 12.62
C PHE A 123 -6.30 31.60 13.18
N TRP A 124 -7.01 32.66 13.55
CA TRP A 124 -8.36 32.55 14.10
C TRP A 124 -9.38 32.04 13.08
N SER A 125 -9.30 32.51 11.82
CA SER A 125 -10.12 32.01 10.72
C SER A 125 -9.89 30.51 10.46
N GLU A 126 -8.62 30.08 10.40
CA GLU A 126 -8.27 28.66 10.25
C GLU A 126 -8.79 27.81 11.42
N LEU A 127 -8.75 28.33 12.66
CA LEU A 127 -9.27 27.63 13.83
C LEU A 127 -10.81 27.57 13.84
N ASP A 128 -11.48 28.64 13.41
CA ASP A 128 -12.94 28.71 13.28
C ASP A 128 -13.45 27.65 12.30
N GLU A 129 -12.89 27.59 11.09
CA GLU A 129 -13.24 26.59 10.08
C GLU A 129 -13.09 25.15 10.59
N VAL A 130 -12.02 24.88 11.37
CA VAL A 130 -11.77 23.54 11.92
C VAL A 130 -12.81 23.17 12.97
N VAL A 131 -13.21 24.12 13.83
CA VAL A 131 -14.20 23.87 14.87
C VAL A 131 -15.61 23.73 14.30
N ASP A 132 -15.97 24.55 13.31
CA ASP A 132 -17.26 24.46 12.60
C ASP A 132 -17.39 23.16 11.81
N GLY A 133 -16.28 22.65 11.27
CA GLY A 133 -16.25 21.35 10.60
C GLY A 133 -16.52 20.14 11.52
N VAL A 134 -16.59 20.32 12.85
CA VAL A 134 -16.84 19.23 13.81
C VAL A 134 -18.33 19.13 14.14
N PRO A 135 -19.02 18.01 13.87
CA PRO A 135 -20.45 17.88 14.17
C PRO A 135 -20.78 18.10 15.66
N ARG A 136 -21.87 18.82 15.98
CA ARG A 136 -22.28 19.16 17.37
C ARG A 136 -22.42 17.94 18.31
N LYS A 137 -22.78 16.77 17.78
CA LYS A 137 -22.91 15.50 18.52
C LYS A 137 -21.58 14.91 19.00
N GLU A 138 -20.47 15.28 18.36
CA GLU A 138 -19.13 14.78 18.68
C GLU A 138 -18.46 15.59 19.79
N ARG A 139 -17.53 14.97 20.52
CA ARG A 139 -16.74 15.65 21.54
C ARG A 139 -15.61 16.42 20.90
N LEU A 140 -15.34 17.62 21.41
CA LEU A 140 -14.28 18.49 20.93
C LEU A 140 -13.47 19.02 22.11
N VAL A 141 -12.16 18.86 22.02
CA VAL A 141 -11.21 19.40 22.98
C VAL A 141 -10.05 20.06 22.24
N ILE A 142 -9.68 21.27 22.64
CA ILE A 142 -8.59 22.05 22.07
C ILE A 142 -7.52 22.20 23.14
N GLY A 143 -6.32 21.73 22.86
CA GLY A 143 -5.11 22.06 23.63
C GLY A 143 -4.29 23.06 22.83
N ALA A 144 -4.18 24.29 23.33
CA ALA A 144 -3.53 25.34 22.58
C ALA A 144 -2.67 26.27 23.45
N ASP A 145 -1.52 26.66 22.90
CA ASP A 145 -0.78 27.82 23.39
C ASP A 145 -1.31 29.03 22.62
N PHE A 146 -2.10 29.86 23.31
CA PHE A 146 -2.76 31.01 22.71
C PHE A 146 -1.94 32.29 22.82
N ASN A 147 -0.81 32.28 23.54
CA ASN A 147 0.00 33.47 23.78
C ASN A 147 -0.79 34.69 24.35
N GLY A 148 -1.96 34.44 24.95
CA GLY A 148 -2.87 35.46 25.48
C GLY A 148 -3.24 35.19 26.93
N HIS A 149 -3.65 36.23 27.66
CA HIS A 149 -4.00 36.20 29.07
C HIS A 149 -5.50 36.45 29.23
N VAL A 150 -6.29 35.43 29.59
CA VAL A 150 -7.76 35.58 29.73
C VAL A 150 -8.19 36.34 31.00
N GLY A 151 -7.28 36.50 31.97
CA GLY A 151 -7.49 37.27 33.21
C GLY A 151 -8.25 36.54 34.33
N GLU A 152 -8.23 37.10 35.54
CA GLU A 152 -8.97 36.65 36.73
C GLU A 152 -10.37 37.27 36.81
N GLY A 153 -11.34 36.50 37.32
CA GLY A 153 -12.76 36.88 37.30
C GLY A 153 -13.46 36.53 35.99
N ASN A 154 -14.79 36.57 35.98
CA ASN A 154 -15.61 36.19 34.82
C ASN A 154 -16.83 37.10 34.59
N ARG A 155 -16.81 38.31 35.16
CA ARG A 155 -17.95 39.24 35.06
C ARG A 155 -18.15 39.65 33.59
N GLY A 156 -19.28 39.26 32.99
CA GLY A 156 -19.58 39.47 31.56
C GLY A 156 -19.13 38.34 30.62
N ASP A 157 -18.48 37.31 31.16
CA ASP A 157 -17.97 36.13 30.42
C ASP A 157 -18.32 34.81 31.14
N GLU A 158 -19.32 34.83 32.04
CA GLU A 158 -19.70 33.70 32.90
C GLU A 158 -20.05 32.44 32.10
N GLU A 159 -20.44 32.65 30.86
CA GLU A 159 -20.81 31.64 29.88
C GLU A 159 -19.65 30.78 29.38
N VAL A 160 -18.43 31.34 29.36
CA VAL A 160 -17.26 30.73 28.69
C VAL A 160 -16.07 30.55 29.62
N MET A 161 -16.02 31.26 30.75
CA MET A 161 -14.92 31.15 31.71
C MET A 161 -15.40 31.15 33.17
N GLY A 162 -14.64 30.47 34.01
CA GLY A 162 -14.78 30.47 35.46
C GLY A 162 -14.02 31.61 36.14
N ARG A 163 -14.14 31.70 37.46
CA ARG A 163 -13.62 32.83 38.26
C ARG A 163 -12.11 32.76 38.55
N TYR A 164 -11.45 31.64 38.27
CA TYR A 164 -10.10 31.33 38.77
C TYR A 164 -8.99 31.46 37.72
N GLY A 165 -9.10 32.43 36.80
CA GLY A 165 -8.00 32.79 35.91
C GLY A 165 -6.80 33.41 36.65
N PHE A 166 -5.85 33.96 35.90
CA PHE A 166 -4.59 34.47 36.44
C PHE A 166 -4.24 35.85 35.88
N LYS A 167 -4.02 36.82 36.77
CA LYS A 167 -3.66 38.22 36.46
C LYS A 167 -4.70 38.95 35.61
N GLU A 168 -4.34 40.08 35.03
CA GLU A 168 -5.19 40.90 34.17
C GLU A 168 -5.29 40.33 32.74
N ARG A 169 -6.39 40.66 32.07
CA ARG A 169 -6.65 40.26 30.69
C ARG A 169 -5.89 41.17 29.71
N ASN A 170 -5.28 40.59 28.68
CA ASN A 170 -4.70 41.35 27.56
C ASN A 170 -5.55 41.20 26.27
N VAL A 171 -5.20 41.94 25.22
CA VAL A 171 -5.93 41.94 23.93
C VAL A 171 -6.01 40.54 23.32
N GLU A 172 -4.90 39.79 23.31
CA GLU A 172 -4.87 38.41 22.82
C GLU A 172 -5.76 37.49 23.66
N GLY A 173 -5.82 37.69 24.97
CA GLY A 173 -6.71 36.98 25.86
C GLY A 173 -8.18 37.31 25.64
N GLN A 174 -8.50 38.54 25.24
CA GLN A 174 -9.85 38.91 24.80
C GLN A 174 -10.24 38.17 23.53
N MET A 175 -9.33 38.03 22.56
CA MET A 175 -9.59 37.22 21.35
C MET A 175 -9.91 35.76 21.67
N VAL A 176 -9.22 35.16 22.67
CA VAL A 176 -9.53 33.78 23.13
C VAL A 176 -10.94 33.70 23.72
N VAL A 177 -11.35 34.70 24.51
CA VAL A 177 -12.68 34.77 25.13
C VAL A 177 -13.76 34.98 24.06
N ASP A 178 -13.52 35.87 23.09
CA ASP A 178 -14.45 36.13 21.99
C ASP A 178 -14.63 34.90 21.08
N PHE A 179 -13.53 34.20 20.77
CA PHE A 179 -13.57 32.90 20.10
C PHE A 179 -14.39 31.89 20.91
N ALA A 180 -14.15 31.78 22.22
CA ALA A 180 -14.88 30.86 23.06
C ALA A 180 -16.38 31.17 23.11
N LYS A 181 -16.77 32.46 23.08
CA LYS A 181 -18.18 32.89 22.99
C LYS A 181 -18.79 32.50 21.66
N ARG A 182 -18.12 32.84 20.56
CA ARG A 182 -18.57 32.57 19.18
C ARG A 182 -18.84 31.08 18.95
N MET A 183 -17.95 30.22 19.46
CA MET A 183 -17.96 28.78 19.21
C MET A 183 -18.60 27.95 20.35
N GLU A 184 -19.26 28.60 21.33
CA GLU A 184 -19.88 27.96 22.49
C GLU A 184 -18.93 27.03 23.28
N MET A 185 -17.69 27.49 23.49
CA MET A 185 -16.61 26.78 24.17
C MET A 185 -16.41 27.27 25.61
N ALA A 186 -15.86 26.41 26.46
CA ALA A 186 -15.49 26.72 27.84
C ALA A 186 -13.97 26.67 28.01
N VAL A 187 -13.38 27.72 28.58
CA VAL A 187 -11.96 27.83 28.93
C VAL A 187 -11.70 27.09 30.24
N VAL A 188 -11.42 25.79 30.14
CA VAL A 188 -11.44 24.83 31.26
C VAL A 188 -10.53 25.24 32.42
N ASN A 189 -9.37 25.84 32.12
CA ASN A 189 -8.37 26.24 33.11
C ASN A 189 -8.91 27.20 34.20
N THR A 190 -9.97 27.94 33.91
CA THR A 190 -10.49 29.01 34.78
C THR A 190 -11.59 28.54 35.74
N TYR A 191 -12.09 27.29 35.61
CA TYR A 191 -13.22 26.77 36.40
C TYR A 191 -12.82 26.15 37.75
N PHE A 192 -11.54 25.82 37.96
CA PHE A 192 -11.09 25.08 39.14
C PHE A 192 -10.25 25.95 40.07
N LYS A 193 -10.61 26.01 41.35
CA LYS A 193 -9.82 26.71 42.38
C LYS A 193 -8.51 25.98 42.64
N LYS A 194 -7.38 26.59 42.31
CA LYS A 194 -6.02 26.06 42.53
C LYS A 194 -5.12 27.08 43.25
N LYS A 195 -4.03 26.61 43.87
CA LYS A 195 -2.94 27.49 44.34
C LYS A 195 -2.30 28.19 43.15
N GLU A 196 -1.78 29.41 43.33
CA GLU A 196 -1.24 30.25 42.25
C GLU A 196 -0.18 29.53 41.39
N ASP A 197 0.75 28.80 42.03
CA ASP A 197 1.77 28.01 41.32
C ASP A 197 1.20 26.96 40.35
N HIS A 198 -0.03 26.50 40.59
CA HIS A 198 -0.74 25.53 39.76
C HIS A 198 -1.69 26.20 38.74
N ARG A 199 -1.67 27.54 38.64
CA ARG A 199 -2.37 28.32 37.59
C ARG A 199 -1.41 28.89 36.54
N VAL A 200 -0.15 29.12 36.92
CA VAL A 200 0.93 29.61 36.05
C VAL A 200 1.33 28.53 35.05
N THR A 201 1.24 28.80 33.75
CA THR A 201 1.67 27.86 32.69
C THR A 201 2.99 28.24 32.06
N TYR A 202 3.42 29.50 32.17
CA TYR A 202 4.71 29.97 31.66
C TYR A 202 5.47 30.81 32.70
N LYS A 203 6.77 30.56 32.83
CA LYS A 203 7.68 31.26 33.76
C LYS A 203 9.01 31.59 33.10
N SER A 204 9.33 32.87 32.92
CA SER A 204 10.61 33.31 32.34
C SER A 204 11.07 34.62 32.99
N GLY A 205 12.35 34.70 33.39
CA GLY A 205 12.96 35.93 33.91
C GLY A 205 12.22 36.60 35.09
N GLY A 206 11.63 35.80 35.99
CA GLY A 206 10.82 36.31 37.12
C GLY A 206 9.36 36.62 36.80
N ARG A 207 8.95 36.61 35.52
CA ARG A 207 7.56 36.78 35.10
C ARG A 207 6.84 35.43 35.08
N CYS A 208 5.67 35.37 35.71
CA CYS A 208 4.74 34.24 35.66
C CYS A 208 3.49 34.65 34.88
N THR A 209 3.07 33.83 33.91
CA THR A 209 1.90 34.07 33.05
C THR A 209 1.10 32.77 32.82
N GLN A 210 -0.12 32.91 32.32
CA GLN A 210 -0.98 31.80 31.88
C GLN A 210 -1.30 32.05 30.40
N VAL A 211 -0.82 31.18 29.52
CA VAL A 211 -0.93 31.31 28.05
C VAL A 211 -1.37 30.01 27.37
N ASP A 212 -1.11 28.88 28.03
CA ASP A 212 -1.57 27.55 27.65
C ASP A 212 -2.98 27.26 28.19
N TYR A 213 -3.92 26.96 27.30
CA TYR A 213 -5.30 26.65 27.66
C TYR A 213 -5.80 25.33 27.09
N VAL A 214 -6.70 24.70 27.85
CA VAL A 214 -7.57 23.63 27.37
C VAL A 214 -8.98 24.19 27.22
N LEU A 215 -9.55 24.08 26.03
CA LEU A 215 -10.95 24.43 25.76
C LEU A 215 -11.75 23.16 25.44
N CYS A 216 -13.00 23.10 25.86
CA CYS A 216 -13.94 22.07 25.43
C CYS A 216 -15.29 22.70 25.11
N ARG A 217 -16.17 22.01 24.38
CA ARG A 217 -17.54 22.48 24.21
C ARG A 217 -18.23 22.66 25.55
N ARG A 218 -19.05 23.71 25.68
CA ARG A 218 -19.80 23.99 26.91
C ARG A 218 -20.68 22.80 27.33
N CYS A 219 -21.31 22.12 26.37
CA CYS A 219 -22.11 20.93 26.62
C CYS A 219 -21.30 19.74 27.18
N ASN A 220 -19.98 19.73 27.01
CA ASN A 220 -19.07 18.68 27.50
C ASN A 220 -18.35 19.07 28.79
N LEU A 221 -18.55 20.29 29.31
CA LEU A 221 -17.90 20.75 30.54
C LEU A 221 -18.22 19.85 31.74
N LYS A 222 -19.42 19.26 31.78
CA LYS A 222 -19.84 18.29 32.82
C LYS A 222 -18.99 17.02 32.85
N GLU A 223 -18.31 16.69 31.75
CA GLU A 223 -17.43 15.52 31.64
C GLU A 223 -16.01 15.84 32.13
N ILE A 224 -15.71 17.11 32.44
CA ILE A 224 -14.41 17.53 32.96
C ILE A 224 -14.41 17.46 34.49
N GLY A 225 -13.57 16.60 35.04
CA GLY A 225 -13.44 16.42 36.49
C GLY A 225 -12.39 17.29 37.15
N ASP A 226 -11.31 17.64 36.45
CA ASP A 226 -10.24 18.50 36.99
C ASP A 226 -9.39 19.11 35.87
N CYS A 227 -8.84 20.30 36.08
CA CYS A 227 -7.76 20.87 35.26
C CYS A 227 -6.71 21.52 36.16
N LYS A 228 -5.44 21.16 35.98
CA LYS A 228 -4.35 21.62 36.84
C LYS A 228 -3.04 21.76 36.08
N VAL A 229 -2.20 22.69 36.52
CA VAL A 229 -0.81 22.77 36.07
C VAL A 229 0.09 21.99 37.02
N LEU A 230 1.06 21.25 36.49
CA LEU A 230 2.01 20.49 37.31
C LEU A 230 3.23 21.36 37.69
N ALA A 231 3.23 21.87 38.93
CA ALA A 231 4.39 22.56 39.51
C ALA A 231 5.46 21.55 39.96
N GLY A 232 6.72 21.71 39.52
CA GLY A 232 7.88 20.92 39.97
C GLY A 232 8.44 19.88 38.99
N ASP A 233 7.85 19.74 37.80
CA ASP A 233 8.25 18.76 36.78
C ASP A 233 8.57 19.50 35.47
N SER A 234 9.56 20.40 35.45
CA SER A 234 9.96 21.12 34.22
C SER A 234 10.88 20.24 33.36
N VAL A 235 10.50 19.94 32.11
CA VAL A 235 11.51 19.53 31.09
C VAL A 235 11.96 20.77 30.31
N ALA A 236 11.02 21.66 29.98
CA ALA A 236 11.30 22.99 29.46
C ALA A 236 11.54 23.97 30.62
N ARG A 237 12.53 24.87 30.50
CA ARG A 237 12.82 25.88 31.53
C ARG A 237 11.68 26.90 31.73
N GLN A 238 10.77 27.02 30.76
CA GLN A 238 9.78 28.11 30.70
C GLN A 238 8.31 27.65 30.76
N HIS A 239 7.89 26.65 29.98
CA HIS A 239 6.50 26.15 29.99
C HIS A 239 6.27 25.05 31.04
N ARG A 240 5.07 25.01 31.60
CA ARG A 240 4.59 24.00 32.55
C ARG A 240 3.42 23.23 31.96
N MET A 241 3.42 21.92 32.21
CA MET A 241 2.41 21.00 31.73
C MET A 241 1.02 21.29 32.33
N VAL A 242 0.08 21.71 31.48
CA VAL A 242 -1.36 21.81 31.81
C VAL A 242 -1.98 20.43 31.71
N VAL A 243 -2.85 20.01 32.63
CA VAL A 243 -3.38 18.66 32.65
C VAL A 243 -4.88 18.70 32.94
N CYS A 244 -5.69 18.37 31.94
CA CYS A 244 -7.15 18.27 32.06
C CYS A 244 -7.62 16.81 32.14
N ARG A 245 -8.43 16.44 33.14
CA ARG A 245 -9.04 15.11 33.31
C ARG A 245 -10.49 15.12 32.84
N MET A 246 -10.76 14.47 31.71
CA MET A 246 -12.11 14.21 31.20
C MET A 246 -12.53 12.76 31.49
N VAL A 247 -13.73 12.58 32.05
CA VAL A 247 -14.36 11.29 32.38
C VAL A 247 -15.46 11.00 31.36
N LEU A 248 -15.35 9.86 30.67
CA LEU A 248 -16.33 9.42 29.67
C LEU A 248 -17.13 8.26 30.25
N GLU A 249 -18.46 8.40 30.30
CA GLU A 249 -19.34 7.30 30.64
C GLU A 249 -19.52 6.37 29.44
N VAL A 250 -18.82 5.25 29.48
CA VAL A 250 -18.86 4.26 28.41
C VAL A 250 -19.56 2.99 28.90
N LYS A 251 -20.59 2.53 28.19
CA LYS A 251 -21.11 1.16 28.34
C LYS A 251 -20.04 0.19 27.85
N LYS A 252 -19.19 -0.31 28.75
CA LYS A 252 -18.14 -1.30 28.41
C LYS A 252 -18.73 -2.49 27.65
N LYS A 253 -18.55 -2.53 26.33
CA LYS A 253 -18.70 -3.78 25.58
C LYS A 253 -17.47 -4.63 25.87
N ARG A 254 -17.55 -5.49 26.90
CA ARG A 254 -16.55 -6.55 27.09
C ARG A 254 -16.63 -7.51 25.90
N ARG A 255 -15.80 -7.31 24.88
CA ARG A 255 -15.49 -8.37 23.91
C ARG A 255 -13.99 -8.51 23.74
N ARG A 256 -13.45 -9.58 24.32
CA ARG A 256 -12.19 -10.17 23.84
C ARG A 256 -12.49 -10.69 22.44
N VAL A 257 -12.08 -9.98 21.39
CA VAL A 257 -12.01 -10.57 20.05
C VAL A 257 -11.01 -11.72 20.14
N ARG A 258 -11.50 -12.95 20.35
CA ARG A 258 -10.67 -14.15 20.27
C ARG A 258 -10.21 -14.23 18.82
N THR A 259 -8.91 -14.08 18.60
CA THR A 259 -8.36 -14.26 17.25
C THR A 259 -8.46 -15.75 16.95
N GLU A 260 -8.99 -16.12 15.78
CA GLU A 260 -9.06 -17.53 15.36
C GLU A 260 -7.70 -18.20 15.49
N ARG A 261 -7.68 -19.40 16.10
CA ARG A 261 -6.46 -20.22 16.19
C ARG A 261 -6.14 -20.71 14.78
N ARG A 262 -4.90 -20.51 14.34
CA ARG A 262 -4.40 -20.91 13.02
C ARG A 262 -3.32 -21.97 13.16
N ILE A 263 -3.28 -22.90 12.22
CA ILE A 263 -2.22 -23.91 12.14
C ILE A 263 -0.89 -23.22 11.81
N ARG A 264 0.19 -23.64 12.46
CA ARG A 264 1.52 -23.03 12.31
C ARG A 264 2.29 -23.58 11.09
N TRP A 265 1.71 -23.44 9.91
CA TRP A 265 2.26 -23.99 8.65
C TRP A 265 3.70 -23.58 8.33
N TRP A 266 4.18 -22.44 8.85
CA TRP A 266 5.57 -22.00 8.65
C TRP A 266 6.61 -22.93 9.28
N LYS A 267 6.23 -23.78 10.25
CA LYS A 267 7.09 -24.81 10.83
C LYS A 267 7.46 -25.93 9.86
N LEU A 268 6.75 -26.09 8.74
CA LEU A 268 7.13 -27.05 7.69
C LEU A 268 8.48 -26.73 7.02
N LYS A 269 9.08 -25.56 7.31
CA LYS A 269 10.46 -25.25 6.91
C LYS A 269 11.50 -26.00 7.73
N GLU A 270 11.14 -26.45 8.93
CA GLU A 270 12.00 -27.26 9.78
C GLU A 270 11.90 -28.71 9.30
N GLU A 271 13.04 -29.32 8.96
CA GLU A 271 13.08 -30.67 8.37
C GLU A 271 12.42 -31.71 9.29
N GLU A 272 12.65 -31.62 10.60
CA GLU A 272 12.03 -32.52 11.59
C GLU A 272 10.50 -32.43 11.59
N CYS A 273 9.95 -31.21 11.57
CA CYS A 273 8.50 -30.99 11.51
C CYS A 273 7.91 -31.48 10.17
N SER A 274 8.63 -31.29 9.07
CA SER A 274 8.25 -31.74 7.72
C SER A 274 8.17 -33.27 7.64
N VAL A 275 9.18 -33.98 8.14
CA VAL A 275 9.22 -35.45 8.17
C VAL A 275 8.10 -36.00 9.05
N ARG A 276 7.96 -35.51 10.29
CA ARG A 276 6.88 -35.96 11.20
C ARG A 276 5.49 -35.73 10.63
N PHE A 277 5.26 -34.59 9.98
CA PHE A 277 3.98 -34.31 9.32
C PHE A 277 3.71 -35.30 8.19
N ARG A 278 4.71 -35.59 7.36
CA ARG A 278 4.59 -36.57 6.26
C ARG A 278 4.27 -37.97 6.78
N GLU A 279 4.94 -38.41 7.85
CA GLU A 279 4.72 -39.71 8.48
C GLU A 279 3.33 -39.83 9.10
N GLU A 280 2.91 -38.83 9.89
CA GLU A 280 1.57 -38.83 10.51
C GLU A 280 0.46 -38.85 9.45
N VAL A 281 0.62 -38.12 8.34
CA VAL A 281 -0.35 -38.17 7.24
C VAL A 281 -0.31 -39.54 6.56
N ARG A 282 0.88 -40.13 6.35
CA ARG A 282 1.02 -41.46 5.76
C ARG A 282 0.32 -42.53 6.60
N GLU A 283 0.61 -42.57 7.90
CA GLU A 283 0.07 -43.57 8.83
C GLU A 283 -1.46 -43.52 8.84
N ARG A 284 -2.03 -42.32 9.00
CA ARG A 284 -3.48 -42.12 9.01
C ARG A 284 -4.17 -42.46 7.68
N LEU A 285 -3.50 -42.21 6.55
CA LEU A 285 -4.04 -42.57 5.23
C LEU A 285 -3.85 -44.07 4.90
N SER A 286 -2.80 -44.72 5.43
CA SER A 286 -2.51 -46.14 5.18
C SER A 286 -3.50 -47.10 5.87
N GLY A 287 -4.15 -46.66 6.96
CA GLY A 287 -5.16 -47.43 7.69
C GLY A 287 -6.55 -47.44 7.05
N VAL A 288 -6.77 -46.76 5.93
CA VAL A 288 -8.11 -46.56 5.36
C VAL A 288 -8.14 -46.88 3.86
N LYS A 289 -8.54 -48.11 3.52
CA LYS A 289 -8.45 -48.67 2.15
C LYS A 289 -9.35 -47.98 1.09
N GLU A 290 -10.44 -47.30 1.47
CA GLU A 290 -11.41 -46.71 0.52
C GLU A 290 -11.45 -45.17 0.49
N VAL A 291 -10.54 -44.48 1.20
CA VAL A 291 -10.68 -43.04 1.50
C VAL A 291 -9.73 -42.11 0.73
N LEU A 292 -8.83 -42.67 -0.09
CA LEU A 292 -7.84 -41.90 -0.85
C LEU A 292 -8.44 -41.02 -1.96
N ASP A 293 -9.76 -41.11 -2.24
CA ASP A 293 -10.41 -40.36 -3.32
C ASP A 293 -11.42 -39.31 -2.84
N ASP A 294 -11.57 -39.11 -1.52
CA ASP A 294 -12.46 -38.10 -0.94
C ASP A 294 -11.68 -36.89 -0.39
N TRP A 295 -12.10 -35.69 -0.83
CA TRP A 295 -11.50 -34.42 -0.39
C TRP A 295 -11.74 -34.17 1.09
N ALA A 296 -12.96 -34.34 1.58
CA ALA A 296 -13.34 -33.91 2.93
C ALA A 296 -12.52 -34.67 3.98
N THR A 297 -12.37 -35.98 3.78
CA THR A 297 -11.62 -36.84 4.68
C THR A 297 -10.12 -36.53 4.62
N THR A 298 -9.53 -36.43 3.42
CA THR A 298 -8.10 -36.14 3.27
C THR A 298 -7.73 -34.76 3.83
N ALA A 299 -8.53 -33.74 3.54
CA ALA A 299 -8.35 -32.40 4.09
C ALA A 299 -8.52 -32.38 5.62
N GLY A 300 -9.43 -33.20 6.16
CA GLY A 300 -9.56 -33.44 7.60
C GLY A 300 -8.29 -34.01 8.21
N VAL A 301 -7.79 -35.12 7.67
CA VAL A 301 -6.55 -35.80 8.11
C VAL A 301 -5.35 -34.84 8.06
N MET A 302 -5.18 -34.09 6.97
CA MET A 302 -4.09 -33.12 6.86
C MET A 302 -4.16 -32.02 7.94
N ARG A 303 -5.36 -31.47 8.20
CA ARG A 303 -5.55 -30.43 9.21
C ARG A 303 -5.28 -30.97 10.62
N GLU A 304 -5.72 -32.18 10.92
CA GLU A 304 -5.49 -32.81 12.22
C GLU A 304 -4.02 -33.17 12.45
N ALA A 305 -3.37 -33.79 11.47
CA ALA A 305 -1.95 -34.09 11.52
C ALA A 305 -1.14 -32.80 11.69
N ALA A 306 -1.47 -31.74 10.96
CA ALA A 306 -0.80 -30.45 11.09
C ALA A 306 -1.06 -29.79 12.47
N ARG A 307 -2.26 -29.90 13.03
CA ARG A 307 -2.55 -29.43 14.39
C ARG A 307 -1.75 -30.18 15.45
N LYS A 308 -1.58 -31.49 15.30
CA LYS A 308 -0.80 -32.35 16.20
C LYS A 308 0.70 -32.02 16.11
N VAL A 309 1.27 -31.97 14.91
CA VAL A 309 2.71 -31.81 14.69
C VAL A 309 3.16 -30.34 14.80
N LEU A 310 2.47 -29.42 14.13
CA LEU A 310 2.89 -28.01 14.04
C LEU A 310 2.32 -27.15 15.18
N GLY A 311 1.21 -27.60 15.78
CA GLY A 311 0.46 -26.85 16.77
C GLY A 311 -0.36 -25.69 16.17
N VAL A 312 -1.09 -25.00 17.05
CA VAL A 312 -1.91 -23.84 16.69
C VAL A 312 -1.44 -22.57 17.37
N THR A 313 -1.75 -21.40 16.81
CA THR A 313 -1.49 -20.12 17.46
C THR A 313 -2.31 -19.98 18.74
N SER A 314 -1.72 -19.41 19.78
CA SER A 314 -2.47 -18.98 20.96
C SER A 314 -3.30 -17.76 20.54
N GLY A 315 -4.62 -17.89 20.41
CA GLY A 315 -5.54 -16.84 19.95
C GLY A 315 -5.60 -15.54 20.78
N ASN A 316 -4.64 -15.34 21.70
CA ASN A 316 -4.36 -14.06 22.33
C ASN A 316 -3.50 -13.22 21.38
N ARG A 317 -3.94 -12.01 21.04
CA ARG A 317 -3.03 -10.94 20.63
C ARG A 317 -2.04 -10.77 21.76
N LYS A 318 -0.86 -11.39 21.64
CA LYS A 318 0.30 -10.83 22.34
C LYS A 318 0.45 -9.44 21.71
N GLU A 319 0.41 -8.40 22.54
CA GLU A 319 1.00 -7.12 22.18
C GLU A 319 2.30 -7.43 21.44
N ASP A 320 2.50 -6.81 20.28
CA ASP A 320 3.65 -7.02 19.40
C ASP A 320 4.94 -6.68 20.17
N LYS A 321 5.35 -7.57 21.07
CA LYS A 321 6.72 -7.61 21.57
C LYS A 321 7.51 -8.01 20.35
N GLU A 322 8.37 -7.10 19.92
CA GLU A 322 9.42 -7.34 18.95
C GLU A 322 10.14 -8.67 19.28
N THR A 323 9.64 -9.80 18.79
CA THR A 323 10.15 -11.14 19.14
C THR A 323 11.32 -11.56 18.27
N TRP A 324 11.81 -10.68 17.41
CA TRP A 324 12.86 -10.99 16.44
C TRP A 324 14.28 -11.03 17.06
N TRP A 325 14.45 -10.49 18.27
CA TRP A 325 15.69 -10.54 19.07
C TRP A 325 15.54 -11.43 20.32
N TRP A 326 14.46 -12.20 20.41
CA TRP A 326 14.10 -12.94 21.60
C TRP A 326 14.76 -14.32 21.62
N ASN A 327 15.75 -14.52 22.50
CA ASN A 327 16.50 -15.77 22.66
C ASN A 327 16.40 -16.32 24.11
N GLU A 328 16.90 -17.53 24.34
CA GLU A 328 16.84 -18.20 25.65
C GLU A 328 17.61 -17.43 26.73
N GLU A 329 18.74 -16.81 26.39
CA GLU A 329 19.54 -15.98 27.30
C GLU A 329 18.73 -14.78 27.83
N VAL A 330 18.01 -14.07 26.96
CA VAL A 330 17.13 -12.95 27.34
C VAL A 330 15.96 -13.44 28.20
N GLN A 331 15.40 -14.62 27.91
CA GLN A 331 14.33 -15.20 28.73
C GLN A 331 14.80 -15.48 30.15
N GLU A 332 15.98 -16.07 30.27
CA GLU A 332 16.56 -16.44 31.55
C GLU A 332 16.97 -15.18 32.35
N SER A 333 17.60 -14.19 31.73
CA SER A 333 17.91 -12.92 32.38
C SER A 333 16.65 -12.17 32.86
N ILE A 334 15.56 -12.19 32.08
CA ILE A 334 14.27 -11.60 32.51
C ILE A 334 13.64 -12.39 33.66
N ARG A 335 13.75 -13.73 33.66
CA ARG A 335 13.29 -14.60 34.75
C ARG A 335 14.03 -14.26 36.04
N ARG A 336 15.36 -14.17 35.99
CA ARG A 336 16.17 -13.82 37.17
C ARG A 336 15.88 -12.40 37.68
N LYS A 337 15.66 -11.42 36.79
CA LYS A 337 15.18 -10.07 37.19
C LYS A 337 13.83 -10.11 37.89
N ARG A 338 12.89 -10.96 37.43
CA ARG A 338 11.58 -11.12 38.09
C ARG A 338 11.72 -11.73 39.48
N LEU A 339 12.58 -12.74 39.64
CA LEU A 339 12.87 -13.35 40.94
C LEU A 339 13.49 -12.33 41.91
N ALA A 340 14.47 -11.54 41.45
CA ALA A 340 15.07 -10.47 42.23
C ALA A 340 14.06 -9.37 42.62
N LYS A 341 13.12 -9.01 41.72
CA LYS A 341 12.04 -8.07 42.03
C LYS A 341 11.08 -8.64 43.08
N GLN A 342 10.72 -9.92 42.97
CA GLN A 342 9.84 -10.59 43.92
C GLN A 342 10.48 -10.74 45.31
N LYS A 343 11.80 -10.92 45.37
CA LYS A 343 12.60 -10.89 46.59
C LYS A 343 12.61 -9.49 47.23
N TRP A 344 12.84 -8.45 46.43
CA TRP A 344 12.76 -7.06 46.89
C TRP A 344 11.36 -6.68 47.40
N ASP A 345 10.30 -7.09 46.69
CA ASP A 345 8.91 -6.82 47.09
C ASP A 345 8.53 -7.53 48.41
N ARG A 346 9.22 -8.61 48.79
CA ARG A 346 9.01 -9.33 50.06
C ARG A 346 9.85 -8.78 51.22
N GLN A 347 11.12 -8.46 50.96
CA GLN A 347 12.09 -8.15 52.01
C GLN A 347 12.30 -6.65 52.22
N SER A 348 12.04 -5.82 51.20
CA SER A 348 12.13 -4.35 51.23
C SER A 348 13.43 -3.76 51.80
N ASP A 349 14.52 -4.53 51.80
CA ASP A 349 15.86 -4.16 52.26
C ASP A 349 16.73 -3.58 51.12
N GLU A 350 17.73 -2.76 51.47
CA GLU A 350 18.57 -2.09 50.47
C GLU A 350 19.44 -3.10 49.68
N LYS A 351 19.74 -4.27 50.26
CA LYS A 351 20.50 -5.34 49.61
C LYS A 351 19.71 -6.02 48.49
N SER A 352 18.43 -6.38 48.71
CA SER A 352 17.57 -6.91 47.66
C SER A 352 17.20 -5.87 46.59
N ARG A 353 17.13 -4.58 46.95
CA ARG A 353 16.97 -3.47 46.01
C ARG A 353 18.18 -3.33 45.09
N GLN A 354 19.38 -3.47 45.62
CA GLN A 354 20.64 -3.43 44.86
C GLN A 354 20.74 -4.63 43.91
N GLU A 355 20.41 -5.83 44.37
CA GLU A 355 20.34 -7.05 43.55
C GLU A 355 19.35 -6.89 42.38
N TYR A 356 18.17 -6.31 42.62
CA TYR A 356 17.22 -5.99 41.54
C TYR A 356 17.76 -4.95 40.54
N LYS A 357 18.47 -3.91 41.00
CA LYS A 357 19.09 -2.90 40.12
C LYS A 357 20.15 -3.53 39.21
N GLU A 358 21.01 -4.37 39.76
CA GLU A 358 22.06 -5.08 39.01
C GLU A 358 21.45 -6.00 37.96
N MET A 359 20.46 -6.81 38.35
CA MET A 359 19.76 -7.70 37.42
C MET A 359 18.97 -6.93 36.35
N ARG A 360 18.45 -5.75 36.68
CA ARG A 360 17.82 -4.84 35.70
C ARG A 360 18.83 -4.27 34.71
N GLN A 361 20.04 -3.92 35.15
CA GLN A 361 21.11 -3.48 34.25
C GLN A 361 21.60 -4.62 33.37
N GLN A 362 21.77 -5.81 33.93
CA GLN A 362 22.18 -7.00 33.18
C GLN A 362 21.17 -7.35 32.08
N VAL A 363 19.86 -7.35 32.40
CA VAL A 363 18.81 -7.52 31.38
C VAL A 363 18.89 -6.45 30.29
N LYS A 364 19.21 -5.19 30.61
CA LYS A 364 19.37 -4.16 29.57
C LYS A 364 20.54 -4.46 28.64
N ARG A 365 21.68 -4.95 29.17
CA ARG A 365 22.86 -5.33 28.38
C ARG A 365 22.57 -6.55 27.51
N ASP A 366 21.97 -7.58 28.08
CA ASP A 366 21.66 -8.83 27.35
C ASP A 366 20.64 -8.57 26.24
N VAL A 367 19.63 -7.73 26.49
CA VAL A 367 18.68 -7.28 25.46
C VAL A 367 19.37 -6.46 24.38
N ALA A 368 20.34 -5.61 24.73
CA ALA A 368 21.09 -4.85 23.73
C ALA A 368 21.96 -5.77 22.86
N LYS A 369 22.70 -6.70 23.46
CA LYS A 369 23.50 -7.71 22.77
C LYS A 369 22.64 -8.62 21.86
N ALA A 370 21.52 -9.11 22.37
CA ALA A 370 20.61 -9.95 21.59
C ALA A 370 20.00 -9.19 20.40
N LYS A 371 19.70 -7.88 20.58
CA LYS A 371 19.26 -7.02 19.48
C LYS A 371 20.36 -6.80 18.45
N GLU A 372 21.60 -6.59 18.88
CA GLU A 372 22.77 -6.38 18.02
C GLU A 372 23.07 -7.63 17.19
N LYS A 373 23.22 -8.78 17.84
CA LYS A 373 23.42 -10.08 17.18
C LYS A 373 22.30 -10.43 16.21
N ALA A 374 21.04 -10.23 16.61
CA ALA A 374 19.91 -10.47 15.72
C ALA A 374 19.87 -9.49 14.53
N TYR A 375 20.42 -8.27 14.67
CA TYR A 375 20.57 -7.34 13.56
C TYR A 375 21.69 -7.79 12.62
N GLU A 376 22.83 -8.24 13.13
CA GLU A 376 23.93 -8.80 12.34
C GLU A 376 23.48 -10.02 11.53
N GLU A 377 22.88 -11.03 12.18
CA GLU A 377 22.33 -12.21 11.50
C GLU A 377 21.24 -11.84 10.48
N LEU A 378 20.43 -10.82 10.78
CA LEU A 378 19.46 -10.29 9.83
C LEU A 378 20.16 -9.66 8.61
N TYR A 379 21.22 -8.89 8.81
CA TYR A 379 21.97 -8.25 7.72
C TYR A 379 22.74 -9.26 6.87
N GLU A 380 23.34 -10.29 7.47
CA GLU A 380 23.94 -11.42 6.75
C GLU A 380 22.90 -12.16 5.92
N ARG A 381 21.73 -12.46 6.49
CA ARG A 381 20.61 -13.07 5.76
C ARG A 381 20.08 -12.17 4.64
N LEU A 382 20.04 -10.86 4.84
CA LEU A 382 19.67 -9.89 3.81
C LEU A 382 20.68 -9.87 2.65
N ASP A 383 21.89 -10.38 2.86
CA ASP A 383 22.86 -10.52 1.77
C ASP A 383 22.62 -11.75 0.88
N THR A 384 21.78 -12.70 1.31
CA THR A 384 21.34 -13.83 0.48
C THR A 384 20.24 -13.44 -0.53
N LYS A 385 20.05 -14.26 -1.57
CA LYS A 385 18.91 -14.12 -2.52
C LYS A 385 17.54 -14.24 -1.84
N GLU A 386 17.46 -14.95 -0.71
CA GLU A 386 16.23 -15.14 0.05
C GLU A 386 15.88 -13.92 0.91
N GLY A 387 16.90 -13.19 1.34
CA GLY A 387 16.82 -11.95 2.12
C GLY A 387 16.12 -10.79 1.42
N GLU A 388 16.09 -10.73 0.09
CA GLU A 388 15.37 -9.67 -0.65
C GLU A 388 13.88 -9.58 -0.26
N LYS A 389 13.23 -10.74 -0.02
CA LYS A 389 11.82 -10.77 0.42
C LYS A 389 11.64 -10.26 1.84
N ASP A 390 12.61 -10.54 2.71
CA ASP A 390 12.62 -10.07 4.09
C ASP A 390 12.85 -8.55 4.14
N LEU A 391 13.66 -8.01 3.22
CA LEU A 391 13.84 -6.56 3.02
C LEU A 391 12.52 -5.86 2.66
N TYR A 392 11.77 -6.39 1.69
CA TYR A 392 10.45 -5.84 1.34
C TYR A 392 9.47 -5.96 2.51
N ARG A 393 9.55 -7.01 3.32
CA ARG A 393 8.71 -7.18 4.52
C ARG A 393 9.04 -6.12 5.57
N LEU A 394 10.33 -5.93 5.88
CA LEU A 394 10.83 -4.90 6.81
C LEU A 394 10.41 -3.50 6.36
N ALA A 395 10.60 -3.18 5.08
CA ALA A 395 10.18 -1.90 4.51
C ALA A 395 8.67 -1.69 4.65
N ARG A 396 7.85 -2.68 4.33
CA ARG A 396 6.38 -2.59 4.48
C ARG A 396 5.95 -2.47 5.94
N GLN A 397 6.61 -3.15 6.87
CA GLN A 397 6.31 -3.04 8.30
C GLN A 397 6.63 -1.63 8.83
N ARG A 398 7.80 -1.07 8.48
CA ARG A 398 8.18 0.29 8.87
C ARG A 398 7.33 1.36 8.17
N ASP A 399 6.94 1.17 6.90
CA ASP A 399 5.97 2.03 6.19
C ASP A 399 4.60 2.05 6.87
N ARG A 400 4.08 0.86 7.27
CA ARG A 400 2.82 0.78 8.04
C ARG A 400 2.89 1.55 9.35
N ALA A 401 4.03 1.50 10.05
CA ALA A 401 4.22 2.23 11.31
C ALA A 401 4.19 3.76 11.13
N GLY A 402 4.52 4.28 9.94
CA GLY A 402 4.51 5.71 9.61
C GLY A 402 3.19 6.23 9.03
N LYS A 403 2.18 5.38 8.79
CA LYS A 403 0.87 5.81 8.28
C LYS A 403 0.00 6.40 9.37
N ASP A 404 -0.78 7.42 9.04
CA ASP A 404 -1.68 8.08 9.99
C ASP A 404 -2.72 7.09 10.54
N VAL A 405 -3.46 6.43 9.64
CA VAL A 405 -4.45 5.41 9.97
C VAL A 405 -3.83 4.02 9.81
N LEU A 406 -3.74 3.27 10.91
CA LEU A 406 -3.21 1.90 10.91
C LEU A 406 -4.24 0.88 10.40
N GLN A 407 -5.52 1.11 10.67
CA GLN A 407 -6.65 0.26 10.27
C GLN A 407 -7.89 1.11 10.01
N VAL A 408 -8.58 0.84 8.90
CA VAL A 408 -9.83 1.52 8.55
C VAL A 408 -10.96 0.85 9.31
N ARG A 409 -11.40 1.50 10.38
CA ARG A 409 -12.50 1.05 11.25
C ARG A 409 -13.82 1.76 10.97
N ALA A 410 -13.79 2.84 10.20
CA ALA A 410 -14.96 3.62 9.82
C ALA A 410 -15.06 3.72 8.29
N VAL A 411 -16.29 3.68 7.77
CA VAL A 411 -16.58 3.63 6.33
C VAL A 411 -17.79 4.54 6.06
N LYS A 412 -17.82 5.22 4.92
CA LYS A 412 -18.98 6.04 4.54
C LYS A 412 -20.14 5.18 4.01
N ASP A 413 -21.36 5.54 4.39
CA ASP A 413 -22.58 4.99 3.80
C ASP A 413 -22.81 5.52 2.36
N GLY A 414 -23.97 5.23 1.77
CA GLY A 414 -24.33 5.71 0.43
C GLY A 414 -24.56 7.22 0.35
N GLU A 415 -24.90 7.86 1.48
CA GLU A 415 -25.24 9.28 1.61
C GLU A 415 -24.02 10.14 2.04
N GLY A 416 -22.88 9.49 2.33
CA GLY A 416 -21.63 10.15 2.72
C GLY A 416 -21.42 10.26 4.23
N ASN A 417 -22.33 9.74 5.07
CA ASN A 417 -22.17 9.74 6.52
C ASN A 417 -21.19 8.64 6.95
N VAL A 418 -20.35 8.96 7.92
CA VAL A 418 -19.34 8.03 8.44
C VAL A 418 -19.96 7.04 9.42
N LEU A 419 -20.01 5.77 9.02
CA LEU A 419 -20.40 4.64 9.86
C LEU A 419 -19.23 4.23 10.76
N THR A 420 -19.49 4.13 12.06
CA THR A 420 -18.49 3.82 13.09
C THR A 420 -18.80 2.54 13.87
N SER A 421 -20.05 2.07 13.87
CA SER A 421 -20.40 0.84 14.59
C SER A 421 -19.92 -0.41 13.84
N GLU A 422 -19.38 -1.39 14.56
CA GLU A 422 -18.83 -2.61 13.93
C GLU A 422 -19.85 -3.30 13.01
N GLU A 423 -21.09 -3.40 13.45
CA GLU A 423 -22.19 -4.01 12.71
C GLU A 423 -22.55 -3.23 11.45
N SER A 424 -22.61 -1.89 11.52
CA SER A 424 -22.91 -1.06 10.35
C SER A 424 -21.77 -1.09 9.33
N VAL A 425 -20.52 -1.12 9.79
CA VAL A 425 -19.34 -1.23 8.91
C VAL A 425 -19.30 -2.58 8.22
N LEU A 426 -19.53 -3.68 8.95
CA LEU A 426 -19.61 -5.03 8.35
C LEU A 426 -20.77 -5.13 7.35
N ARG A 427 -21.94 -4.60 7.69
CA ARG A 427 -23.11 -4.57 6.80
C ARG A 427 -22.81 -3.78 5.53
N ARG A 428 -22.24 -2.57 5.65
CA ARG A 428 -21.89 -1.73 4.50
C ARG A 428 -20.89 -2.40 3.56
N TRP A 429 -19.88 -3.09 4.10
CA TRP A 429 -18.92 -3.87 3.31
C TRP A 429 -19.60 -5.03 2.57
N ARG A 430 -20.49 -5.75 3.24
CA ARG A 430 -21.29 -6.82 2.64
C ARG A 430 -22.15 -6.26 1.51
N GLU A 431 -23.00 -5.28 1.79
CA GLU A 431 -23.91 -4.65 0.81
C GLU A 431 -23.15 -4.19 -0.44
N TYR A 432 -22.01 -3.50 -0.25
CA TYR A 432 -21.20 -3.02 -1.36
C TYR A 432 -20.71 -4.15 -2.27
N PHE A 433 -20.10 -5.19 -1.70
CA PHE A 433 -19.55 -6.30 -2.49
C PHE A 433 -20.61 -7.26 -3.00
N GLU A 434 -21.70 -7.44 -2.26
CA GLU A 434 -22.86 -8.24 -2.66
C GLU A 434 -23.55 -7.59 -3.86
N GLN A 435 -23.76 -6.28 -3.86
CA GLN A 435 -24.24 -5.55 -5.03
C GLN A 435 -23.26 -5.66 -6.20
N LEU A 436 -21.97 -5.38 -5.96
CA LEU A 436 -20.94 -5.41 -7.00
C LEU A 436 -20.85 -6.76 -7.73
N MET A 437 -21.02 -7.87 -7.01
CA MET A 437 -20.84 -9.24 -7.53
C MET A 437 -22.13 -9.93 -8.00
N ASN A 438 -23.26 -9.25 -7.90
CA ASN A 438 -24.56 -9.81 -8.30
C ASN A 438 -25.36 -8.90 -9.24
N GLU A 439 -24.94 -7.65 -9.42
CA GLU A 439 -25.52 -6.75 -10.40
C GLU A 439 -24.86 -6.97 -11.77
N GLU A 440 -25.68 -7.39 -12.73
CA GLU A 440 -25.31 -7.57 -14.14
C GLU A 440 -25.74 -6.34 -14.94
N ASN A 441 -24.94 -5.96 -15.94
CA ASN A 441 -25.32 -4.90 -16.87
C ASN A 441 -26.42 -5.39 -17.83
N GLN A 442 -27.26 -4.46 -18.29
CA GLN A 442 -28.17 -4.75 -19.40
C GLN A 442 -27.38 -5.22 -20.62
N ARG A 443 -27.87 -6.28 -21.28
CA ARG A 443 -27.26 -6.86 -22.48
C ARG A 443 -28.30 -7.57 -23.34
N GLU A 444 -27.98 -7.72 -24.61
CA GLU A 444 -28.70 -8.55 -25.56
C GLU A 444 -28.38 -10.03 -25.27
N ARG A 445 -29.42 -10.84 -25.06
CA ARG A 445 -29.28 -12.29 -24.93
C ARG A 445 -29.03 -12.91 -26.30
N ARG A 446 -28.16 -13.92 -26.35
CA ARG A 446 -27.97 -14.71 -27.56
C ARG A 446 -29.09 -15.73 -27.66
N LEU A 447 -29.67 -15.83 -28.84
CA LEU A 447 -30.68 -16.83 -29.19
C LEU A 447 -30.08 -17.98 -30.01
N ASP A 448 -28.84 -17.82 -30.49
CA ASP A 448 -28.16 -18.78 -31.35
C ASP A 448 -27.64 -19.97 -30.54
N ASP A 449 -28.01 -21.18 -30.99
CA ASP A 449 -27.39 -22.41 -30.51
C ASP A 449 -25.96 -22.51 -31.07
N VAL A 450 -24.99 -22.75 -30.18
CA VAL A 450 -23.60 -23.03 -30.58
C VAL A 450 -23.43 -24.53 -30.64
N GLU A 451 -22.84 -25.03 -31.73
CA GLU A 451 -22.47 -26.44 -31.83
C GLU A 451 -21.58 -26.85 -30.66
N LEU A 452 -22.02 -27.88 -29.95
CA LEU A 452 -21.31 -28.42 -28.80
C LEU A 452 -20.17 -29.29 -29.30
N VAL A 453 -18.93 -28.92 -28.99
CA VAL A 453 -17.76 -29.77 -29.24
C VAL A 453 -17.75 -30.90 -28.21
N LYS A 454 -18.33 -32.04 -28.57
CA LYS A 454 -18.30 -33.26 -27.77
C LYS A 454 -17.03 -34.04 -28.09
N GLN A 455 -15.92 -33.64 -27.46
CA GLN A 455 -14.65 -34.37 -27.53
C GLN A 455 -14.39 -35.05 -26.19
N ASP A 456 -14.01 -36.32 -26.26
CA ASP A 456 -13.50 -37.01 -25.09
C ASP A 456 -12.19 -36.36 -24.66
N VAL A 457 -12.12 -36.07 -23.37
CA VAL A 457 -10.96 -35.43 -22.75
C VAL A 457 -10.13 -36.49 -22.04
N ASP A 458 -8.84 -36.53 -22.36
CA ASP A 458 -7.88 -37.43 -21.74
C ASP A 458 -7.82 -37.28 -20.23
N ARG A 459 -7.46 -38.38 -19.54
CA ARG A 459 -7.21 -38.35 -18.10
C ARG A 459 -6.01 -37.46 -17.78
N ILE A 460 -6.03 -36.86 -16.61
CA ILE A 460 -4.97 -36.02 -16.06
C ILE A 460 -3.81 -36.90 -15.62
N SER A 461 -2.62 -36.56 -16.12
CA SER A 461 -1.36 -37.23 -15.80
C SER A 461 -0.78 -36.74 -14.47
N LYS A 462 0.14 -37.51 -13.91
CA LYS A 462 0.90 -37.11 -12.71
C LYS A 462 1.82 -35.93 -13.02
N GLU A 463 2.35 -35.86 -14.24
CA GLU A 463 3.28 -34.84 -14.73
C GLU A 463 2.63 -33.45 -14.75
N GLU A 464 1.38 -33.36 -15.20
CA GLU A 464 0.59 -32.11 -15.18
C GLU A 464 0.39 -31.60 -13.75
N VAL A 465 0.08 -32.49 -12.81
CA VAL A 465 -0.08 -32.14 -11.39
C VAL A 465 1.25 -31.71 -10.77
N ARG A 466 2.36 -32.41 -11.06
CA ARG A 466 3.71 -32.01 -10.62
C ARG A 466 4.07 -30.62 -11.17
N ALA A 467 3.78 -30.35 -12.44
CA ALA A 467 4.01 -29.04 -13.06
C ALA A 467 3.17 -27.94 -12.38
N ALA A 468 1.90 -28.21 -12.07
CA ALA A 468 1.02 -27.28 -11.36
C ALA A 468 1.53 -26.94 -9.95
N ILE A 469 1.95 -27.95 -9.17
CA ILE A 469 2.53 -27.78 -7.82
C ILE A 469 3.82 -26.96 -7.89
N LYS A 470 4.68 -27.21 -8.87
CA LYS A 470 5.93 -26.47 -9.08
C LYS A 470 5.67 -24.99 -9.42
N ARG A 471 4.63 -24.71 -10.21
CA ARG A 471 4.25 -23.35 -10.65
C ARG A 471 3.62 -22.50 -9.55
N MET A 472 3.06 -23.12 -8.50
CA MET A 472 2.52 -22.41 -7.33
C MET A 472 3.62 -21.61 -6.59
N LYS A 473 3.25 -20.50 -5.94
CA LYS A 473 4.20 -19.68 -5.17
C LYS A 473 4.02 -19.94 -3.67
N SER A 474 5.12 -20.15 -2.96
CA SER A 474 5.12 -20.25 -1.49
C SER A 474 4.91 -18.90 -0.80
N GLY A 475 4.49 -18.93 0.46
CA GLY A 475 4.26 -17.78 1.33
C GLY A 475 3.01 -16.98 0.97
N LYS A 476 2.00 -17.62 0.37
CA LYS A 476 0.73 -17.00 0.00
C LYS A 476 -0.33 -17.24 1.08
N SER A 477 -1.23 -16.27 1.25
CA SER A 477 -2.35 -16.38 2.18
C SER A 477 -3.32 -17.47 1.73
N VAL A 478 -3.63 -18.40 2.63
CA VAL A 478 -4.55 -19.52 2.41
C VAL A 478 -6.01 -19.08 2.33
N GLY A 479 -6.82 -19.90 1.67
CA GLY A 479 -8.28 -19.77 1.63
C GLY A 479 -8.95 -20.33 2.91
N PRO A 480 -10.28 -20.48 2.90
CA PRO A 480 -11.06 -20.96 4.05
C PRO A 480 -10.73 -22.40 4.50
N ASP A 481 -10.19 -23.21 3.60
CA ASP A 481 -9.78 -24.60 3.86
C ASP A 481 -8.55 -24.70 4.77
N ASP A 482 -7.77 -23.62 4.93
CA ASP A 482 -6.55 -23.52 5.76
C ASP A 482 -5.47 -24.54 5.37
N ILE A 483 -5.41 -24.97 4.10
CA ILE A 483 -4.36 -25.87 3.57
C ILE A 483 -3.46 -25.11 2.57
N PRO A 484 -2.18 -24.88 2.90
CA PRO A 484 -1.25 -24.17 2.02
C PRO A 484 -0.61 -25.09 0.97
N VAL A 485 0.05 -24.50 -0.05
CA VAL A 485 0.70 -25.30 -1.10
C VAL A 485 1.96 -26.01 -0.58
N GLU A 486 2.55 -25.46 0.48
CA GLU A 486 3.67 -26.03 1.21
C GLU A 486 3.32 -27.39 1.83
N ALA A 487 2.07 -27.61 2.26
CA ALA A 487 1.63 -28.90 2.76
C ALA A 487 1.67 -29.95 1.63
N TRP A 488 1.15 -29.61 0.44
CA TRP A 488 1.21 -30.49 -0.73
C TRP A 488 2.65 -30.77 -1.19
N ARG A 489 3.54 -29.77 -1.16
CA ARG A 489 4.96 -29.98 -1.47
C ARG A 489 5.66 -30.89 -0.47
N CYS A 490 5.33 -30.74 0.81
CA CYS A 490 5.89 -31.57 1.88
C CYS A 490 5.55 -33.05 1.69
N LEU A 491 4.35 -33.38 1.21
CA LEU A 491 3.90 -34.76 0.98
C LEU A 491 4.54 -35.42 -0.25
N GLY A 492 5.14 -34.65 -1.16
CA GLY A 492 5.87 -35.17 -2.31
C GLY A 492 4.98 -36.00 -3.24
N GLU A 493 5.43 -37.21 -3.61
CA GLU A 493 4.73 -38.08 -4.56
C GLU A 493 3.33 -38.49 -4.06
N MET A 494 3.14 -38.66 -2.75
CA MET A 494 1.82 -38.96 -2.18
C MET A 494 0.78 -37.88 -2.53
N ALA A 495 1.17 -36.60 -2.52
CA ALA A 495 0.29 -35.52 -2.93
C ALA A 495 -0.02 -35.58 -4.42
N VAL A 496 0.96 -35.93 -5.25
CA VAL A 496 0.75 -36.06 -6.70
C VAL A 496 -0.26 -37.17 -6.98
N GLU A 497 -0.10 -38.35 -6.38
CA GLU A 497 -1.02 -39.47 -6.57
C GLU A 497 -2.44 -39.14 -6.14
N PHE A 498 -2.59 -38.57 -4.94
CA PHE A 498 -3.89 -38.16 -4.41
C PHE A 498 -4.56 -37.11 -5.32
N LEU A 499 -3.85 -36.02 -5.63
CA LEU A 499 -4.40 -34.92 -6.43
C LEU A 499 -4.72 -35.38 -7.85
N THR A 500 -3.92 -36.24 -8.45
CA THR A 500 -4.21 -36.81 -9.78
C THR A 500 -5.50 -37.64 -9.76
N ARG A 501 -5.71 -38.51 -8.75
CA ARG A 501 -6.95 -39.27 -8.63
C ARG A 501 -8.16 -38.36 -8.40
N LEU A 502 -8.04 -37.42 -7.46
CA LEU A 502 -9.08 -36.43 -7.16
C LEU A 502 -9.46 -35.62 -8.39
N PHE A 503 -8.49 -35.09 -9.13
CA PHE A 503 -8.74 -34.28 -10.33
C PHE A 503 -9.37 -35.09 -11.46
N ASN A 504 -8.97 -36.35 -11.64
CA ASN A 504 -9.63 -37.24 -12.61
C ASN A 504 -11.07 -37.55 -12.22
N ARG A 505 -11.35 -37.78 -10.93
CA ARG A 505 -12.72 -37.97 -10.43
C ARG A 505 -13.59 -36.74 -10.65
N ILE A 506 -13.05 -35.54 -10.40
CA ILE A 506 -13.74 -34.27 -10.66
C ILE A 506 -13.97 -34.09 -12.17
N LEU A 507 -12.99 -34.45 -13.01
CA LEU A 507 -13.11 -34.37 -14.46
C LEU A 507 -14.16 -35.35 -15.01
N GLU A 508 -14.24 -36.55 -14.46
CA GLU A 508 -15.21 -37.59 -14.84
C GLU A 508 -16.63 -37.25 -14.37
N GLY A 509 -16.78 -36.77 -13.12
CA GLY A 509 -18.08 -36.44 -12.53
C GLY A 509 -18.54 -34.99 -12.70
N GLU A 510 -17.71 -34.12 -13.28
CA GLU A 510 -17.96 -32.67 -13.48
C GLU A 510 -18.36 -31.92 -12.20
N LYS A 511 -17.96 -32.43 -11.03
CA LYS A 511 -18.33 -31.90 -9.71
C LYS A 511 -17.14 -31.78 -8.77
N MET A 512 -16.87 -30.55 -8.33
CA MET A 512 -15.83 -30.24 -7.37
C MET A 512 -16.33 -30.27 -5.92
N PRO A 513 -15.42 -30.39 -4.93
CA PRO A 513 -15.79 -30.36 -3.52
C PRO A 513 -16.47 -29.04 -3.07
N GLU A 514 -17.52 -29.16 -2.26
CA GLU A 514 -18.29 -28.01 -1.75
C GLU A 514 -17.45 -27.01 -0.94
N GLU A 515 -16.40 -27.48 -0.24
CA GLU A 515 -15.50 -26.59 0.52
C GLU A 515 -14.76 -25.60 -0.39
N TRP A 516 -14.53 -25.95 -1.67
CA TRP A 516 -13.85 -25.08 -2.64
C TRP A 516 -14.73 -23.93 -3.13
N ARG A 517 -16.07 -24.04 -3.01
CA ARG A 517 -17.02 -22.97 -3.35
C ARG A 517 -16.98 -21.78 -2.40
N ARG A 518 -16.28 -21.90 -1.26
CA ARG A 518 -16.15 -20.84 -0.24
C ARG A 518 -14.90 -19.99 -0.48
N SER A 519 -15.06 -18.67 -0.46
CA SER A 519 -13.93 -17.74 -0.52
C SER A 519 -14.02 -16.59 0.47
N VAL A 520 -12.87 -16.07 0.90
CA VAL A 520 -12.80 -14.88 1.77
C VAL A 520 -12.24 -13.71 0.99
N LEU A 521 -13.03 -12.64 0.87
CA LEU A 521 -12.63 -11.42 0.19
C LEU A 521 -11.91 -10.47 1.14
N VAL A 522 -10.75 -9.96 0.72
CA VAL A 522 -9.99 -8.94 1.46
C VAL A 522 -9.99 -7.63 0.67
N PRO A 523 -10.57 -6.53 1.20
CA PRO A 523 -10.53 -5.24 0.55
C PRO A 523 -9.14 -4.61 0.67
N ILE A 524 -8.55 -4.24 -0.47
CA ILE A 524 -7.25 -3.57 -0.56
C ILE A 524 -7.43 -2.18 -1.13
N PHE A 525 -7.03 -1.16 -0.37
CA PHE A 525 -7.13 0.22 -0.79
C PHE A 525 -6.28 0.51 -2.03
N LYS A 526 -6.85 1.17 -3.03
CA LYS A 526 -6.19 1.49 -4.31
C LYS A 526 -5.17 2.64 -4.19
N HIS A 527 -4.98 3.22 -3.01
CA HIS A 527 -4.11 4.38 -2.77
C HIS A 527 -4.53 5.62 -3.58
N LYS A 528 -5.84 5.76 -3.84
CA LYS A 528 -6.45 6.88 -4.56
C LYS A 528 -7.82 7.18 -3.93
N GLY A 529 -8.15 8.47 -3.82
CA GLY A 529 -9.39 8.94 -3.23
C GLY A 529 -9.46 8.80 -1.71
N ASP A 530 -10.65 8.98 -1.16
CA ASP A 530 -10.93 8.84 0.27
C ASP A 530 -10.83 7.37 0.73
N VAL A 531 -10.12 7.15 1.84
CA VAL A 531 -9.91 5.85 2.48
C VAL A 531 -11.22 5.32 3.09
N GLN A 532 -12.20 6.18 3.39
CA GLN A 532 -13.47 5.76 3.97
C GLN A 532 -14.50 5.29 2.93
N THR A 533 -14.25 5.50 1.63
CA THR A 533 -15.17 5.12 0.56
C THR A 533 -14.90 3.71 0.04
N CYS A 534 -15.90 2.82 0.08
CA CYS A 534 -15.78 1.42 -0.36
C CYS A 534 -15.29 1.25 -1.81
N SER A 535 -15.71 2.13 -2.74
CA SER A 535 -15.35 2.04 -4.17
C SER A 535 -13.85 2.21 -4.46
N ASN A 536 -13.12 2.84 -3.53
CA ASN A 536 -11.68 3.02 -3.61
C ASN A 536 -10.90 1.77 -3.17
N TYR A 537 -11.59 0.66 -2.89
CA TYR A 537 -10.98 -0.63 -2.58
C TYR A 537 -11.12 -1.62 -3.74
N ARG A 538 -10.17 -2.55 -3.82
CA ARG A 538 -10.22 -3.71 -4.70
C ARG A 538 -10.40 -4.95 -3.83
N GLY A 539 -11.43 -5.75 -4.11
CA GLY A 539 -11.70 -6.97 -3.36
C GLY A 539 -10.92 -8.16 -3.92
N ILE A 540 -9.92 -8.67 -3.18
CA ILE A 540 -9.18 -9.87 -3.58
C ILE A 540 -9.74 -11.09 -2.88
N LYS A 541 -10.18 -12.10 -3.64
CA LYS A 541 -10.66 -13.39 -3.11
C LYS A 541 -9.50 -14.30 -2.72
N LEU A 542 -9.52 -14.76 -1.47
CA LEU A 542 -8.72 -15.85 -0.96
C LEU A 542 -9.52 -17.14 -1.16
N ILE A 543 -9.04 -17.94 -2.12
CA ILE A 543 -9.61 -19.22 -2.55
C ILE A 543 -8.65 -20.32 -2.09
N SER A 544 -9.18 -21.54 -1.87
CA SER A 544 -8.39 -22.75 -1.60
C SER A 544 -7.17 -22.84 -2.53
N HIS A 545 -6.02 -23.19 -1.95
CA HIS A 545 -4.83 -23.43 -2.76
C HIS A 545 -4.97 -24.70 -3.61
N THR A 546 -5.74 -25.69 -3.16
CA THR A 546 -6.02 -26.90 -3.93
C THR A 546 -6.93 -26.60 -5.11
N MET A 547 -7.97 -25.77 -4.94
CA MET A 547 -8.77 -25.28 -6.07
C MET A 547 -7.89 -24.53 -7.10
N LYS A 548 -6.88 -23.75 -6.65
CA LYS A 548 -5.93 -23.10 -7.57
C LYS A 548 -4.99 -24.07 -8.28
N LEU A 549 -4.72 -25.24 -7.70
CA LEU A 549 -3.98 -26.31 -8.38
C LEU A 549 -4.86 -26.90 -9.48
N TRP A 550 -6.13 -27.19 -9.17
CA TRP A 550 -7.12 -27.65 -10.13
C TRP A 550 -7.28 -26.69 -11.31
N GLU A 551 -7.52 -25.40 -11.01
CA GLU A 551 -7.59 -24.32 -12.00
C GLU A 551 -6.35 -24.25 -12.90
N ARG A 552 -5.15 -24.55 -12.38
CA ARG A 552 -3.91 -24.52 -13.18
C ARG A 552 -3.78 -25.67 -14.15
N VAL A 553 -4.26 -26.86 -13.78
CA VAL A 553 -4.28 -28.02 -14.67
C VAL A 553 -5.28 -27.77 -15.79
N VAL A 554 -6.48 -27.29 -15.45
CA VAL A 554 -7.51 -26.92 -16.44
C VAL A 554 -7.05 -25.75 -17.33
N GLU A 555 -6.40 -24.73 -16.77
CA GLU A 555 -5.84 -23.60 -17.55
C GLU A 555 -4.81 -24.08 -18.57
N ALA A 556 -3.93 -25.04 -18.21
CA ALA A 556 -2.91 -25.55 -19.11
C ALA A 556 -3.53 -26.24 -20.33
N ARG A 557 -4.52 -27.11 -20.10
CA ARG A 557 -5.26 -27.82 -21.14
C ARG A 557 -6.09 -26.89 -22.03
N LEU A 558 -6.83 -25.95 -21.42
CA LEU A 558 -7.62 -24.98 -22.20
C LEU A 558 -6.78 -24.08 -23.11
N ARG A 559 -5.51 -23.83 -22.77
CA ARG A 559 -4.59 -23.07 -23.62
C ARG A 559 -4.12 -23.84 -24.85
N GLU A 560 -4.28 -25.16 -24.86
CA GLU A 560 -3.98 -26.01 -26.03
C GLU A 560 -5.16 -26.02 -26.99
N GLU A 561 -6.40 -25.96 -26.48
CA GLU A 561 -7.62 -25.92 -27.31
C GLU A 561 -7.92 -24.53 -27.88
N VAL A 562 -7.56 -23.44 -27.17
CA VAL A 562 -7.98 -22.08 -27.55
C VAL A 562 -6.81 -21.23 -28.03
N THR A 563 -6.93 -20.76 -29.27
CA THR A 563 -6.07 -19.71 -29.82
C THR A 563 -6.66 -18.34 -29.52
N ILE A 564 -5.88 -17.47 -28.88
CA ILE A 564 -6.22 -16.06 -28.61
C ILE A 564 -5.48 -15.17 -29.60
N CYS A 565 -6.13 -14.08 -30.02
CA CYS A 565 -5.58 -13.13 -30.99
C CYS A 565 -4.22 -12.51 -30.61
N GLU A 566 -3.51 -12.00 -31.62
CA GLU A 566 -2.21 -11.36 -31.45
C GLU A 566 -2.31 -10.02 -30.69
N GLN A 567 -3.43 -9.32 -30.82
CA GLN A 567 -3.71 -7.99 -30.24
C GLN A 567 -3.86 -8.04 -28.71
N GLN A 568 -4.13 -9.22 -28.13
CA GLN A 568 -4.20 -9.40 -26.68
C GLN A 568 -2.81 -9.67 -26.11
N TYR A 569 -2.27 -8.70 -25.39
CA TYR A 569 -0.99 -8.75 -24.67
C TYR A 569 -1.15 -9.18 -23.20
N GLY A 570 -2.32 -8.92 -22.61
CA GLY A 570 -2.61 -9.23 -21.22
C GLY A 570 -2.74 -10.73 -20.98
N PHE A 571 -2.09 -11.24 -19.93
CA PHE A 571 -2.16 -12.64 -19.48
C PHE A 571 -1.75 -13.71 -20.52
N MET A 572 -1.10 -13.30 -21.61
CA MET A 572 -0.61 -14.20 -22.65
C MET A 572 0.86 -14.57 -22.42
N PRO A 573 1.23 -15.86 -22.60
CA PRO A 573 2.62 -16.26 -22.50
C PRO A 573 3.47 -15.53 -23.54
N ARG A 574 4.71 -15.18 -23.15
CA ARG A 574 5.71 -14.54 -24.02
C ARG A 574 5.34 -13.15 -24.55
N LYS A 575 4.26 -12.54 -24.06
CA LYS A 575 3.91 -11.12 -24.24
C LYS A 575 4.02 -10.38 -22.89
N SER A 576 4.35 -9.10 -22.94
CA SER A 576 4.65 -8.23 -21.80
C SER A 576 4.07 -6.84 -22.01
N THR A 577 4.01 -6.05 -20.94
CA THR A 577 3.60 -4.63 -21.03
C THR A 577 4.58 -3.81 -21.89
N THR A 578 5.85 -4.20 -21.91
CA THR A 578 6.89 -3.56 -22.73
C THR A 578 6.62 -3.74 -24.23
N ASP A 579 6.02 -4.87 -24.65
CA ASP A 579 5.66 -5.11 -26.05
C ASP A 579 4.63 -4.09 -26.55
N ALA A 580 3.49 -3.98 -25.85
CA ALA A 580 2.42 -3.05 -26.19
C ALA A 580 2.89 -1.58 -26.10
N LEU A 581 3.68 -1.25 -25.07
CA LEU A 581 4.24 0.09 -24.91
C LEU A 581 5.21 0.43 -26.05
N PHE A 582 6.07 -0.50 -26.44
CA PHE A 582 7.00 -0.34 -27.55
C PHE A 582 6.25 -0.15 -28.87
N ALA A 583 5.23 -0.96 -29.13
CA ALA A 583 4.42 -0.86 -30.35
C ALA A 583 3.74 0.52 -30.48
N LEU A 584 3.06 0.98 -29.43
CA LEU A 584 2.44 2.30 -29.40
C LEU A 584 3.46 3.43 -29.60
N ARG A 585 4.59 3.40 -28.87
CA ARG A 585 5.64 4.43 -28.97
C ARG A 585 6.24 4.49 -30.38
N MET A 586 6.49 3.33 -30.99
CA MET A 586 7.00 3.26 -32.36
C MET A 586 5.98 3.80 -33.36
N LEU A 587 4.70 3.46 -33.21
CA LEU A 587 3.64 3.96 -34.10
C LEU A 587 3.55 5.49 -34.03
N MET A 588 3.49 6.05 -32.82
CA MET A 588 3.52 7.50 -32.59
C MET A 588 4.79 8.14 -33.17
N GLU A 589 5.97 7.52 -33.00
CA GLU A 589 7.24 8.02 -33.54
C GLU A 589 7.23 8.08 -35.07
N LYS A 590 6.67 7.07 -35.75
CA LYS A 590 6.60 6.96 -37.21
C LYS A 590 5.64 7.99 -37.82
N TYR A 591 4.44 8.15 -37.26
CA TYR A 591 3.49 9.18 -37.70
C TYR A 591 4.03 10.59 -37.43
N ARG A 592 4.68 10.76 -36.28
CA ARG A 592 5.42 11.99 -35.96
C ARG A 592 6.48 12.30 -37.02
N GLU A 593 7.31 11.32 -37.38
CA GLU A 593 8.35 11.44 -38.40
C GLU A 593 7.75 11.79 -39.76
N GLY A 594 6.66 11.13 -40.15
CA GLY A 594 5.99 11.36 -41.44
C GLY A 594 5.16 12.65 -41.52
N GLN A 595 5.07 13.44 -40.45
CA GLN A 595 4.25 14.66 -40.38
C GLN A 595 2.76 14.39 -40.68
N LYS A 596 2.27 13.22 -40.28
CA LYS A 596 0.87 12.80 -40.41
C LYS A 596 0.22 12.77 -39.02
N GLU A 597 -1.09 13.03 -39.00
CA GLU A 597 -1.88 12.92 -37.79
C GLU A 597 -2.06 11.45 -37.41
N LEU A 598 -2.07 11.17 -36.10
CA LEU A 598 -2.41 9.86 -35.56
C LEU A 598 -3.33 10.09 -34.36
N HIS A 599 -4.50 9.49 -34.44
CA HIS A 599 -5.55 9.61 -33.44
C HIS A 599 -5.55 8.34 -32.59
N CYS A 600 -5.43 8.49 -31.27
CA CYS A 600 -5.36 7.39 -30.31
C CYS A 600 -6.46 7.57 -29.25
N VAL A 601 -7.26 6.54 -29.00
CA VAL A 601 -8.22 6.51 -27.89
C VAL A 601 -7.82 5.40 -26.93
N PHE A 602 -7.74 5.76 -25.65
CA PHE A 602 -7.45 4.86 -24.55
C PHE A 602 -8.76 4.52 -23.84
N VAL A 603 -9.24 3.29 -24.00
CA VAL A 603 -10.52 2.83 -23.47
C VAL A 603 -10.28 2.01 -22.21
N ASP A 604 -11.03 2.31 -21.15
CA ASP A 604 -11.06 1.57 -19.87
C ASP A 604 -12.46 0.98 -19.67
N LEU A 605 -12.56 -0.22 -19.11
CA LEU A 605 -13.83 -0.89 -18.83
C LEU A 605 -14.25 -0.76 -17.37
N GLU A 606 -15.55 -0.57 -17.14
CA GLU A 606 -16.08 -0.45 -15.78
C GLU A 606 -16.10 -1.78 -15.05
N LYS A 607 -15.20 -1.93 -14.06
CA LYS A 607 -15.15 -3.10 -13.17
C LYS A 607 -15.14 -4.42 -13.97
N ALA A 608 -14.35 -4.47 -15.05
CA ALA A 608 -14.41 -5.49 -16.09
C ALA A 608 -14.55 -6.93 -15.56
N TYR A 609 -13.73 -7.32 -14.58
CA TYR A 609 -13.77 -8.66 -13.99
C TYR A 609 -15.06 -8.94 -13.21
N ASP A 610 -15.56 -7.96 -12.47
CA ASP A 610 -16.72 -8.13 -11.58
C ASP A 610 -18.04 -8.13 -12.38
N ARG A 611 -18.03 -7.62 -13.61
CA ARG A 611 -19.22 -7.44 -14.46
C ARG A 611 -19.39 -8.47 -15.58
N VAL A 612 -18.43 -9.38 -15.78
CA VAL A 612 -18.54 -10.41 -16.84
C VAL A 612 -19.79 -11.28 -16.62
N PRO A 613 -20.74 -11.31 -17.57
CA PRO A 613 -21.87 -12.23 -17.52
C PRO A 613 -21.41 -13.68 -17.69
N ARG A 614 -21.86 -14.59 -16.82
CA ARG A 614 -21.45 -16.01 -16.88
C ARG A 614 -21.96 -16.71 -18.12
N GLU A 615 -23.19 -16.42 -18.55
CA GLU A 615 -23.74 -16.99 -19.78
C GLU A 615 -22.92 -16.61 -21.01
N GLU A 616 -22.47 -15.35 -21.09
CA GLU A 616 -21.60 -14.89 -22.19
C GLU A 616 -20.24 -15.59 -22.13
N LEU A 617 -19.69 -15.83 -20.93
CA LEU A 617 -18.47 -16.63 -20.76
C LEU A 617 -18.64 -18.05 -21.33
N TRP A 618 -19.73 -18.74 -21.00
CA TRP A 618 -19.99 -20.10 -21.51
C TRP A 618 -20.10 -20.11 -23.02
N TYR A 619 -20.83 -19.14 -23.59
CA TYR A 619 -20.93 -18.97 -25.03
C TYR A 619 -19.56 -18.75 -25.68
N CYS A 620 -18.76 -17.83 -25.15
CA CYS A 620 -17.43 -17.53 -25.68
C CYS A 620 -16.48 -18.74 -25.60
N MET A 621 -16.57 -19.57 -24.56
CA MET A 621 -15.80 -20.81 -24.48
C MET A 621 -16.20 -21.79 -25.58
N ARG A 622 -17.50 -22.07 -25.76
CA ARG A 622 -17.99 -22.97 -26.81
C ARG A 622 -17.63 -22.48 -28.20
N LYS A 623 -17.84 -21.18 -28.47
CA LYS A 623 -17.49 -20.58 -29.76
C LYS A 623 -15.98 -20.57 -30.03
N SER A 624 -15.15 -20.68 -28.99
CA SER A 624 -13.70 -20.83 -29.10
C SER A 624 -13.25 -22.27 -29.39
N GLY A 625 -14.19 -23.22 -29.55
CA GLY A 625 -13.89 -24.62 -29.82
C GLY A 625 -13.56 -25.46 -28.58
N VAL A 626 -13.81 -24.92 -27.37
CA VAL A 626 -13.55 -25.65 -26.12
C VAL A 626 -14.48 -26.84 -26.00
N SER A 627 -13.95 -28.01 -25.60
CA SER A 627 -14.77 -29.20 -25.34
C SER A 627 -15.83 -28.92 -24.26
N GLU A 628 -17.07 -29.39 -24.48
CA GLU A 628 -18.19 -29.15 -23.57
C GLU A 628 -17.90 -29.67 -22.14
N LYS A 629 -17.08 -30.72 -22.02
CA LYS A 629 -16.65 -31.26 -20.72
C LYS A 629 -15.88 -30.21 -19.91
N TYR A 630 -14.98 -29.46 -20.53
CA TYR A 630 -14.29 -28.36 -19.84
C TYR A 630 -15.23 -27.19 -19.55
N VAL A 631 -16.18 -26.88 -20.44
CA VAL A 631 -17.20 -25.84 -20.18
C VAL A 631 -17.97 -26.17 -18.91
N ARG A 632 -18.42 -27.42 -18.74
CA ARG A 632 -19.13 -27.88 -17.54
C ARG A 632 -18.27 -27.88 -16.29
N VAL A 633 -17.01 -28.31 -16.38
CA VAL A 633 -16.05 -28.21 -15.28
C VAL A 633 -15.89 -26.75 -14.82
N VAL A 634 -15.77 -25.80 -15.75
CA VAL A 634 -15.66 -24.38 -15.40
C VAL A 634 -17.01 -23.85 -14.88
N GLN A 635 -18.15 -24.24 -15.44
CA GLN A 635 -19.47 -23.90 -14.88
C GLN A 635 -19.58 -24.32 -13.41
N ASP A 636 -19.16 -25.54 -13.10
CA ASP A 636 -19.17 -26.06 -11.73
C ASP A 636 -18.24 -25.26 -10.81
N MET A 637 -17.08 -24.77 -11.27
CA MET A 637 -16.21 -23.90 -10.45
C MET A 637 -16.90 -22.60 -10.00
N TYR A 638 -17.85 -22.08 -10.79
CA TYR A 638 -18.53 -20.81 -10.54
C TYR A 638 -19.90 -20.99 -9.86
N GLU A 639 -20.58 -22.10 -10.11
CA GLU A 639 -21.88 -22.42 -9.53
C GLU A 639 -21.80 -22.54 -7.99
N GLY A 640 -22.85 -22.12 -7.28
CA GLY A 640 -22.93 -22.24 -5.82
C GLY A 640 -21.87 -21.45 -5.02
N SER A 641 -21.04 -20.62 -5.67
CA SER A 641 -19.97 -19.86 -5.02
C SER A 641 -20.49 -18.89 -3.96
N VAL A 642 -19.90 -18.96 -2.76
CA VAL A 642 -20.21 -18.07 -1.63
C VAL A 642 -18.96 -17.33 -1.15
N THR A 643 -19.14 -16.07 -0.74
CA THR A 643 -18.05 -15.19 -0.32
C THR A 643 -18.40 -14.48 0.99
N ALA A 644 -17.40 -14.27 1.85
CA ALA A 644 -17.50 -13.39 3.01
C ALA A 644 -16.37 -12.35 2.96
N VAL A 645 -16.62 -11.12 3.44
CA VAL A 645 -15.65 -10.02 3.40
C VAL A 645 -14.91 -9.95 4.74
N LYS A 646 -13.58 -9.98 4.71
CA LYS A 646 -12.72 -9.84 5.88
C LYS A 646 -12.12 -8.43 5.94
N CYS A 647 -12.63 -7.61 6.85
CA CYS A 647 -12.16 -6.25 7.11
C CYS A 647 -11.39 -6.17 8.44
N ALA A 648 -10.97 -4.96 8.84
CA ALA A 648 -10.22 -4.76 10.09
C ALA A 648 -11.05 -5.04 11.36
N VAL A 649 -12.37 -4.90 11.26
CA VAL A 649 -13.33 -5.07 12.36
C VAL A 649 -13.73 -6.54 12.54
N GLY A 650 -13.82 -7.30 11.45
CA GLY A 650 -14.21 -8.70 11.51
C GLY A 650 -14.41 -9.32 10.12
N THR A 651 -15.10 -10.45 10.10
CA THR A 651 -15.55 -11.10 8.87
C THR A 651 -17.07 -10.94 8.79
N THR A 652 -17.60 -10.56 7.63
CA THR A 652 -19.05 -10.46 7.40
C THR A 652 -19.69 -11.85 7.30
N ASP A 653 -21.02 -11.87 7.29
CA ASP A 653 -21.75 -13.06 6.85
C ASP A 653 -21.46 -13.40 5.38
N TRP A 654 -21.76 -14.66 5.03
CA TRP A 654 -21.61 -15.18 3.67
C TRP A 654 -22.74 -14.69 2.77
N PHE A 655 -22.40 -14.36 1.52
CA PHE A 655 -23.36 -14.07 0.46
C PHE A 655 -23.01 -14.84 -0.82
N ARG A 656 -24.00 -15.07 -1.69
CA ARG A 656 -23.82 -15.76 -2.97
C ARG A 656 -23.24 -14.82 -4.02
N VAL A 657 -22.45 -15.37 -4.93
CA VAL A 657 -21.83 -14.65 -6.06
C VAL A 657 -22.40 -15.21 -7.35
N LYS A 658 -23.06 -14.38 -8.16
CA LYS A 658 -23.71 -14.78 -9.42
C LYS A 658 -23.03 -14.22 -10.67
N VAL A 659 -22.33 -13.10 -10.57
CA VAL A 659 -21.74 -12.40 -11.72
C VAL A 659 -20.22 -12.30 -11.56
N GLY A 660 -19.53 -12.18 -12.68
CA GLY A 660 -18.10 -11.87 -12.73
C GLY A 660 -17.17 -13.06 -12.50
N LEU A 661 -15.89 -12.78 -12.71
CA LEU A 661 -14.77 -13.70 -12.57
C LEU A 661 -14.19 -13.66 -11.15
N HIS A 662 -13.60 -14.76 -10.69
CA HIS A 662 -12.98 -14.82 -9.36
C HIS A 662 -11.66 -14.03 -9.32
N GLN A 663 -11.68 -12.80 -8.80
CA GLN A 663 -10.46 -11.99 -8.59
C GLN A 663 -9.51 -12.67 -7.57
N GLY A 664 -8.48 -13.36 -8.07
CA GLY A 664 -7.53 -14.14 -7.26
C GLY A 664 -7.42 -15.62 -7.65
N SER A 665 -8.27 -16.07 -8.58
CA SER A 665 -8.20 -17.36 -9.29
C SER A 665 -6.98 -17.43 -10.22
N ALA A 666 -6.47 -18.64 -10.45
CA ALA A 666 -5.45 -18.90 -11.44
C ALA A 666 -6.02 -18.95 -12.88
N LEU A 667 -7.28 -19.37 -13.04
CA LEU A 667 -7.95 -19.57 -14.33
C LEU A 667 -8.63 -18.31 -14.86
N SER A 668 -9.22 -17.49 -13.98
CA SER A 668 -9.98 -16.29 -14.36
C SER A 668 -9.28 -15.34 -15.36
N PRO A 669 -7.96 -15.07 -15.27
CA PRO A 669 -7.32 -14.19 -16.25
C PRO A 669 -7.32 -14.74 -17.69
N PHE A 670 -7.24 -16.06 -17.85
CA PHE A 670 -7.34 -16.70 -19.16
C PHE A 670 -8.77 -16.65 -19.69
N LEU A 671 -9.76 -16.97 -18.84
CA LEU A 671 -11.18 -16.87 -19.21
C LEU A 671 -11.56 -15.44 -19.63
N PHE A 672 -11.02 -14.43 -18.95
CA PHE A 672 -11.20 -13.04 -19.36
C PHE A 672 -10.62 -12.76 -20.75
N ALA A 673 -9.44 -13.30 -21.05
CA ALA A 673 -8.83 -13.17 -22.38
C ALA A 673 -9.69 -13.84 -23.47
N VAL A 674 -10.27 -15.01 -23.20
CA VAL A 674 -11.20 -15.71 -24.12
C VAL A 674 -12.45 -14.87 -24.39
N VAL A 675 -13.04 -14.27 -23.34
CA VAL A 675 -14.21 -13.40 -23.49
C VAL A 675 -13.86 -12.17 -24.32
N MET A 676 -12.79 -11.46 -23.97
CA MET A 676 -12.36 -10.27 -24.73
C MET A 676 -12.02 -10.60 -26.17
N ASP A 677 -11.39 -11.75 -26.42
CA ASP A 677 -11.08 -12.22 -27.77
C ASP A 677 -12.35 -12.34 -28.63
N ARG A 678 -13.37 -13.04 -28.11
CA ARG A 678 -14.62 -13.29 -28.84
C ARG A 678 -15.52 -12.08 -28.97
N LEU A 679 -15.58 -11.22 -27.94
CA LEU A 679 -16.38 -10.01 -27.99
C LEU A 679 -15.83 -8.98 -28.97
N THR A 680 -14.53 -9.00 -29.24
CA THR A 680 -13.86 -8.01 -30.09
C THR A 680 -13.54 -8.50 -31.50
N ASP A 681 -13.96 -9.71 -31.85
CA ASP A 681 -13.59 -10.38 -33.12
C ASP A 681 -13.94 -9.54 -34.36
N GLU A 682 -15.13 -8.92 -34.34
CA GLU A 682 -15.66 -8.12 -35.45
C GLU A 682 -15.10 -6.69 -35.53
N VAL A 683 -14.50 -6.17 -34.45
CA VAL A 683 -14.11 -4.75 -34.32
C VAL A 683 -12.62 -4.51 -34.22
N ARG A 684 -11.84 -5.55 -33.89
CA ARG A 684 -10.40 -5.45 -33.73
C ARG A 684 -9.70 -5.35 -35.08
N GLN A 685 -8.73 -4.45 -35.16
CA GLN A 685 -7.82 -4.35 -36.29
C GLN A 685 -6.49 -5.05 -35.97
N GLU A 686 -5.65 -5.27 -36.97
CA GLU A 686 -4.31 -5.83 -36.73
C GLU A 686 -3.47 -4.94 -35.81
N SER A 687 -2.58 -5.54 -35.03
CA SER A 687 -1.61 -4.76 -34.26
C SER A 687 -0.65 -4.05 -35.23
N PRO A 688 -0.32 -2.76 -35.07
CA PRO A 688 -0.46 -1.93 -33.86
C PRO A 688 -1.75 -1.08 -33.74
N TRP A 689 -2.71 -1.18 -34.67
CA TRP A 689 -3.92 -0.32 -34.68
C TRP A 689 -4.86 -0.61 -33.52
N THR A 690 -4.92 -1.86 -33.09
CA THR A 690 -5.58 -2.27 -31.85
C THR A 690 -4.56 -2.97 -30.94
N MET A 691 -4.50 -2.53 -29.68
CA MET A 691 -3.69 -3.15 -28.64
C MET A 691 -4.51 -3.31 -27.37
N MET A 692 -4.64 -4.54 -26.88
CA MET A 692 -5.38 -4.86 -25.66
C MET A 692 -4.42 -5.42 -24.61
N PHE A 693 -4.47 -4.90 -23.40
CA PHE A 693 -3.81 -5.48 -22.24
C PHE A 693 -4.86 -5.73 -21.17
N ALA A 694 -5.46 -6.92 -21.19
CA ALA A 694 -6.65 -7.20 -20.38
C ALA A 694 -7.78 -6.20 -20.68
N ASP A 695 -8.11 -5.34 -19.71
CA ASP A 695 -9.15 -4.32 -19.78
C ASP A 695 -8.68 -2.98 -20.38
N ASP A 696 -7.37 -2.73 -20.42
CA ASP A 696 -6.78 -1.53 -21.04
C ASP A 696 -6.71 -1.70 -22.56
N ILE A 697 -7.55 -0.97 -23.31
CA ILE A 697 -7.62 -1.04 -24.78
C ILE A 697 -7.09 0.26 -25.39
N VAL A 698 -6.31 0.15 -26.46
CA VAL A 698 -5.85 1.28 -27.28
C VAL A 698 -6.30 1.08 -28.72
N ILE A 699 -6.98 2.09 -29.26
CA ILE A 699 -7.45 2.14 -30.64
C ILE A 699 -6.73 3.30 -31.33
N CYS A 700 -6.03 3.02 -32.42
CA CYS A 700 -5.32 4.01 -33.23
C CYS A 700 -5.92 4.06 -34.64
N CYS A 701 -6.20 5.26 -35.16
CA CYS A 701 -6.57 5.46 -36.57
C CYS A 701 -5.87 6.69 -37.16
N GLU A 702 -5.95 6.82 -38.48
CA GLU A 702 -5.28 7.91 -39.23
C GLU A 702 -6.14 9.17 -39.36
N SER A 703 -7.47 9.06 -39.20
CA SER A 703 -8.38 10.21 -39.16
C SER A 703 -9.25 10.23 -37.91
N ARG A 704 -9.76 11.41 -37.58
CA ARG A 704 -10.68 11.63 -36.47
C ARG A 704 -11.99 10.88 -36.66
N GLU A 705 -12.55 10.93 -37.86
CA GLU A 705 -13.82 10.30 -38.22
C GLU A 705 -13.72 8.77 -38.08
N GLN A 706 -12.59 8.18 -38.50
CA GLN A 706 -12.33 6.75 -38.33
C GLN A 706 -12.24 6.36 -36.85
N VAL A 707 -11.67 7.21 -36.00
CA VAL A 707 -11.62 6.97 -34.55
C VAL A 707 -12.99 7.02 -33.92
N GLU A 708 -13.83 8.01 -34.26
CA GLU A 708 -15.21 8.10 -33.76
C GLU A 708 -16.02 6.87 -34.17
N GLU A 709 -15.96 6.49 -35.45
CA GLU A 709 -16.64 5.30 -35.96
C GLU A 709 -16.13 4.02 -35.28
N SER A 710 -14.81 3.86 -35.16
CA SER A 710 -14.22 2.70 -34.51
C SER A 710 -14.62 2.63 -33.04
N LEU A 711 -14.57 3.75 -32.32
CA LEU A 711 -14.96 3.79 -30.91
C LEU A 711 -16.42 3.42 -30.71
N GLU A 712 -17.32 3.89 -31.58
CA GLU A 712 -18.73 3.55 -31.53
C GLU A 712 -18.97 2.06 -31.82
N ARG A 713 -18.26 1.48 -32.79
CA ARG A 713 -18.26 0.03 -33.05
C ARG A 713 -17.79 -0.77 -31.83
N TRP A 714 -16.70 -0.34 -31.19
CA TRP A 714 -16.17 -0.96 -29.97
C TRP A 714 -17.14 -0.86 -28.79
N ARG A 715 -17.75 0.31 -28.59
CA ARG A 715 -18.80 0.52 -27.59
C ARG A 715 -19.94 -0.46 -27.83
N TYR A 716 -20.50 -0.48 -29.05
CA TYR A 716 -21.61 -1.36 -29.38
C TYR A 716 -21.25 -2.84 -29.16
N ALA A 717 -20.09 -3.30 -29.66
CA ALA A 717 -19.65 -4.69 -29.53
C ALA A 717 -19.54 -5.17 -28.07
N LEU A 718 -19.03 -4.31 -27.18
CA LEU A 718 -18.81 -4.63 -25.76
C LEU A 718 -20.08 -4.42 -24.92
N GLU A 719 -20.74 -3.26 -25.05
CA GLU A 719 -21.91 -2.91 -24.23
C GLU A 719 -23.10 -3.80 -24.51
N ARG A 720 -23.34 -4.19 -25.77
CA ARG A 720 -24.43 -5.11 -26.12
C ARG A 720 -24.30 -6.47 -25.44
N ARG A 721 -23.10 -6.83 -24.97
CA ARG A 721 -22.80 -8.08 -24.24
C ARG A 721 -22.51 -7.86 -22.75
N GLY A 722 -22.83 -6.68 -22.22
CA GLY A 722 -22.77 -6.38 -20.79
C GLY A 722 -21.43 -5.83 -20.30
N MET A 723 -20.47 -5.55 -21.19
CA MET A 723 -19.17 -4.97 -20.86
C MET A 723 -19.19 -3.45 -21.13
N LYS A 724 -19.39 -2.64 -20.07
CA LYS A 724 -19.51 -1.18 -20.19
C LYS A 724 -18.17 -0.45 -20.25
N LEU A 725 -18.09 0.56 -21.13
CA LEU A 725 -16.94 1.46 -21.21
C LEU A 725 -17.03 2.52 -20.11
N SER A 726 -15.89 2.86 -19.51
CA SER A 726 -15.80 3.94 -18.53
C SER A 726 -15.57 5.26 -19.24
N ARG A 727 -16.64 6.01 -19.48
CA ARG A 727 -16.60 7.31 -20.17
C ARG A 727 -15.65 8.30 -19.49
N SER A 728 -15.72 8.39 -18.17
CA SER A 728 -14.88 9.28 -17.34
C SER A 728 -13.37 8.99 -17.38
N LYS A 729 -12.97 7.80 -17.85
CA LYS A 729 -11.56 7.40 -17.94
C LYS A 729 -11.10 7.15 -19.37
N THR A 730 -12.03 7.20 -20.32
CA THR A 730 -11.73 7.03 -21.73
C THR A 730 -11.20 8.37 -22.23
N GLU A 731 -9.94 8.40 -22.66
CA GLU A 731 -9.23 9.63 -23.02
C GLU A 731 -8.77 9.56 -24.47
N TYR A 732 -8.79 10.71 -25.15
CA TYR A 732 -8.40 10.85 -26.56
C TYR A 732 -7.09 11.65 -26.70
N MET A 733 -6.18 11.20 -27.57
CA MET A 733 -4.91 11.86 -27.87
C MET A 733 -4.70 11.96 -29.37
N CYS A 734 -4.23 13.11 -29.85
CA CYS A 734 -3.82 13.31 -31.24
C CYS A 734 -2.32 13.63 -31.32
N VAL A 735 -1.59 12.97 -32.22
CA VAL A 735 -0.19 13.26 -32.56
C VAL A 735 -0.17 14.12 -33.83
N ASN A 736 0.72 15.12 -33.90
CA ASN A 736 0.86 16.04 -35.05
C ASN A 736 -0.42 16.79 -35.45
N GLU A 737 -1.22 17.12 -34.46
CA GLU A 737 -2.47 17.86 -34.65
C GLU A 737 -2.30 19.12 -35.50
N ARG A 738 -3.19 19.31 -36.48
CA ARG A 738 -3.30 20.50 -37.32
C ARG A 738 -4.29 21.51 -36.71
N GLU A 739 -4.10 22.79 -37.00
CA GLU A 739 -5.04 23.84 -36.57
C GLU A 739 -6.46 23.53 -37.06
N GLY A 740 -7.44 23.54 -36.15
CA GLY A 740 -8.85 23.21 -36.45
C GLY A 740 -9.25 21.74 -36.20
N SER A 741 -8.38 20.92 -35.59
CA SER A 741 -8.71 19.54 -35.26
C SER A 741 -9.87 19.45 -34.25
N GLY A 742 -11.02 18.93 -34.71
CA GLY A 742 -12.23 18.82 -33.91
C GLY A 742 -12.12 17.90 -32.69
N VAL A 743 -13.18 17.90 -31.89
CA VAL A 743 -13.39 16.98 -30.77
C VAL A 743 -13.83 15.60 -31.27
N VAL A 744 -13.51 14.56 -30.48
CA VAL A 744 -13.99 13.18 -30.67
C VAL A 744 -15.16 12.95 -29.72
N ARG A 745 -16.28 12.46 -30.25
CA ARG A 745 -17.50 12.20 -29.47
C ARG A 745 -17.79 10.71 -29.33
N LEU A 746 -18.32 10.33 -28.17
CA LEU A 746 -18.87 9.01 -27.89
C LEU A 746 -20.33 9.19 -27.48
N GLN A 747 -21.27 8.67 -28.29
CA GLN A 747 -22.72 8.89 -28.08
C GLN A 747 -23.12 10.37 -27.94
N GLY A 748 -22.39 11.29 -28.60
CA GLY A 748 -22.62 12.73 -28.51
C GLY A 748 -21.93 13.43 -27.34
N GLU A 749 -21.36 12.70 -26.37
CA GLU A 749 -20.53 13.27 -25.29
C GLU A 749 -19.09 13.46 -25.78
N GLU A 750 -18.49 14.63 -25.50
CA GLU A 750 -17.11 14.92 -25.89
C GLU A 750 -16.11 14.19 -24.99
N LEU A 751 -15.20 13.43 -25.60
CA LEU A 751 -14.11 12.79 -24.86
C LEU A 751 -13.08 13.82 -24.40
N GLN A 752 -12.53 13.59 -23.22
CA GLN A 752 -11.42 14.39 -22.72
C GLN A 752 -10.19 14.20 -23.61
N LYS A 753 -9.80 15.28 -24.28
CA LYS A 753 -8.56 15.33 -25.07
C LYS A 753 -7.37 15.59 -24.17
N VAL A 754 -6.31 14.79 -24.31
CA VAL A 754 -5.11 14.84 -23.47
C VAL A 754 -3.82 14.91 -24.30
N GLU A 755 -2.85 15.68 -23.81
CA GLU A 755 -1.49 15.72 -24.37
C GLU A 755 -0.58 14.63 -23.81
N GLU A 756 -0.90 14.11 -22.62
CA GLU A 756 -0.18 13.01 -21.98
C GLU A 756 -1.14 11.97 -21.40
N PHE A 757 -0.81 10.69 -21.58
CA PHE A 757 -1.59 9.56 -21.06
C PHE A 757 -0.68 8.56 -20.35
N ARG A 758 -1.17 7.93 -19.28
CA ARG A 758 -0.43 6.89 -18.55
C ARG A 758 -0.88 5.50 -18.98
N TYR A 759 -0.24 4.95 -20.00
CA TYR A 759 -0.49 3.60 -20.51
C TYR A 759 0.45 2.55 -19.88
N LEU A 760 -0.13 1.47 -19.31
CA LEU A 760 0.60 0.35 -18.69
C LEU A 760 1.70 0.78 -17.71
N GLY A 761 1.43 1.88 -16.98
CA GLY A 761 2.33 2.44 -15.99
C GLY A 761 3.40 3.38 -16.53
N SER A 762 3.49 3.61 -17.84
CA SER A 762 4.40 4.56 -18.52
C SER A 762 3.64 5.68 -19.23
N THR A 763 4.28 6.85 -19.34
CA THR A 763 3.66 8.05 -19.91
C THR A 763 4.03 8.17 -21.37
N VAL A 764 3.01 8.28 -22.20
CA VAL A 764 3.10 8.64 -23.62
C VAL A 764 2.63 10.09 -23.78
N GLN A 765 3.26 10.83 -24.68
CA GLN A 765 2.97 12.24 -24.95
C GLN A 765 2.68 12.42 -26.44
N SER A 766 1.72 13.27 -26.80
CA SER A 766 1.34 13.57 -28.19
C SER A 766 2.51 14.09 -29.02
N ASN A 767 3.35 14.93 -28.43
CA ASN A 767 4.57 15.43 -29.07
C ASN A 767 5.71 14.37 -29.13
N GLY A 768 5.56 13.25 -28.42
CA GLY A 768 6.56 12.19 -28.29
C GLY A 768 7.81 12.61 -27.52
N GLU A 769 7.72 13.63 -26.67
CA GLU A 769 8.75 13.91 -25.66
C GLU A 769 8.68 12.89 -24.52
N CYS A 770 9.79 12.77 -23.80
CA CYS A 770 9.89 11.89 -22.64
C CYS A 770 10.21 12.65 -21.34
N VAL A 771 10.13 13.98 -21.34
CA VAL A 771 10.41 14.81 -20.14
C VAL A 771 9.44 14.47 -19.02
N ARG A 772 8.14 14.32 -19.32
CA ARG A 772 7.12 13.98 -18.32
C ARG A 772 7.31 12.56 -17.80
N GLU A 773 7.69 11.64 -18.68
CA GLU A 773 8.00 10.26 -18.28
C GLU A 773 9.18 10.22 -17.30
N VAL A 774 10.28 10.91 -17.61
CA VAL A 774 11.46 10.99 -16.72
C VAL A 774 11.08 11.58 -15.37
N LYS A 775 10.31 12.67 -15.32
CA LYS A 775 9.83 13.26 -14.06
C LYS A 775 9.00 12.27 -13.25
N LYS A 776 8.08 11.53 -13.88
CA LYS A 776 7.26 10.52 -13.18
C LYS A 776 8.11 9.32 -12.72
N ARG A 777 9.16 8.92 -13.46
CA ARG A 777 10.15 7.91 -13.00
C ARG A 777 10.93 8.39 -11.80
N VAL A 778 11.37 9.64 -11.78
CA VAL A 778 12.03 10.27 -10.64
C VAL A 778 11.10 10.26 -9.42
N GLN A 779 9.82 10.64 -9.58
CA GLN A 779 8.82 10.58 -8.51
C GLN A 779 8.57 9.15 -8.00
N ALA A 780 8.50 8.17 -8.91
CA ALA A 780 8.37 6.75 -8.56
C ALA A 780 9.60 6.24 -7.79
N GLY A 781 10.80 6.65 -8.20
CA GLY A 781 12.06 6.41 -7.49
C GLY A 781 12.03 6.98 -6.08
N TRP A 782 11.69 8.26 -5.91
CA TRP A 782 11.55 8.88 -4.59
C TRP A 782 10.47 8.23 -3.73
N SER A 783 9.38 7.76 -4.33
CA SER A 783 8.33 7.02 -3.62
C SER A 783 8.81 5.64 -3.18
N GLY A 784 9.63 4.96 -3.99
CA GLY A 784 10.35 3.74 -3.60
C GLY A 784 11.32 4.00 -2.46
N TRP A 785 12.16 5.03 -2.58
CA TRP A 785 13.16 5.42 -1.60
C TRP A 785 12.50 5.78 -0.25
N ARG A 786 11.43 6.58 -0.27
CA ARG A 786 10.67 6.95 0.93
C ARG A 786 10.12 5.75 1.68
N ARG A 787 9.62 4.73 0.97
CA ARG A 787 9.11 3.48 1.57
C ARG A 787 10.17 2.67 2.33
N VAL A 788 11.44 2.82 1.98
CA VAL A 788 12.56 2.08 2.59
C VAL A 788 13.39 2.93 3.56
N THR A 789 13.05 4.21 3.76
CA THR A 789 13.78 5.15 4.65
C THR A 789 14.11 4.58 6.01
N GLY A 790 13.17 3.82 6.60
CA GLY A 790 13.39 3.17 7.88
C GLY A 790 14.61 2.26 7.91
N VAL A 791 15.00 1.63 6.80
CA VAL A 791 16.20 0.77 6.68
C VAL A 791 17.39 1.57 6.16
N ILE A 792 17.22 2.34 5.08
CA ILE A 792 18.36 3.01 4.42
C ILE A 792 18.94 4.19 5.22
N CYS A 793 18.17 4.79 6.12
CA CYS A 793 18.63 5.89 6.97
C CYS A 793 19.10 5.42 8.36
N ASP A 794 19.10 4.11 8.62
CA ASP A 794 19.68 3.54 9.84
C ASP A 794 21.22 3.54 9.71
N SER A 795 21.90 4.09 10.71
CA SER A 795 23.37 4.18 10.72
C SER A 795 24.04 2.82 10.90
N ARG A 796 23.31 1.83 11.42
CA ARG A 796 23.82 0.47 11.68
C ARG A 796 23.82 -0.42 10.44
N VAL A 797 23.23 0.04 9.33
CA VAL A 797 23.19 -0.72 8.07
C VAL A 797 24.41 -0.36 7.24
N SER A 798 25.15 -1.37 6.77
CA SER A 798 26.33 -1.16 5.93
C SER A 798 25.97 -0.45 4.61
N ALA A 799 26.90 0.35 4.08
CA ALA A 799 26.70 1.06 2.83
C ALA A 799 26.41 0.13 1.64
N LYS A 800 27.09 -1.04 1.60
CA LYS A 800 26.84 -2.12 0.64
C LYS A 800 25.38 -2.60 0.67
N LEU A 801 24.86 -2.90 1.86
CA LEU A 801 23.48 -3.38 1.99
C LEU A 801 22.48 -2.27 1.63
N LYS A 802 22.74 -1.02 2.03
CA LYS A 802 21.92 0.12 1.60
C LYS A 802 21.90 0.27 0.08
N GLY A 803 23.04 0.12 -0.58
CA GLY A 803 23.15 0.08 -2.04
C GLY A 803 22.32 -1.04 -2.67
N LYS A 804 22.36 -2.25 -2.08
CA LYS A 804 21.52 -3.37 -2.50
C LYS A 804 20.02 -3.05 -2.37
N VAL A 805 19.60 -2.38 -1.30
CA VAL A 805 18.21 -1.89 -1.15
C VAL A 805 17.83 -0.96 -2.29
N TYR A 806 18.71 -0.01 -2.63
CA TYR A 806 18.49 0.89 -3.76
C TYR A 806 18.33 0.11 -5.07
N ARG A 807 19.25 -0.83 -5.36
CA ARG A 807 19.25 -1.67 -6.57
C ARG A 807 17.99 -2.54 -6.72
N THR A 808 17.40 -2.95 -5.60
CA THR A 808 16.25 -3.87 -5.54
C THR A 808 14.90 -3.14 -5.53
N VAL A 809 14.80 -2.00 -4.84
CA VAL A 809 13.51 -1.32 -4.63
C VAL A 809 13.37 -0.03 -5.42
N VAL A 810 14.43 0.79 -5.49
CA VAL A 810 14.36 2.14 -6.04
C VAL A 810 14.67 2.15 -7.53
N ARG A 811 15.77 1.52 -7.93
CA ARG A 811 16.25 1.47 -9.32
C ARG A 811 15.21 0.85 -10.27
N PRO A 812 14.55 -0.28 -9.97
CA PRO A 812 13.55 -0.86 -10.89
C PRO A 812 12.34 0.06 -11.11
N ALA A 813 11.93 0.84 -10.09
CA ALA A 813 10.85 1.81 -10.23
C ALA A 813 11.21 2.99 -11.16
N MET A 814 12.49 3.38 -11.16
CA MET A 814 13.02 4.41 -12.06
C MET A 814 13.24 3.88 -13.48
N LEU A 815 13.65 2.62 -13.64
CA LEU A 815 13.97 2.01 -14.94
C LEU A 815 12.73 1.62 -15.76
N TYR A 816 11.64 1.21 -15.12
CA TYR A 816 10.48 0.65 -15.82
C TYR A 816 10.00 1.50 -17.00
N GLY A 817 10.01 0.92 -18.21
CA GLY A 817 9.55 1.55 -19.44
C GLY A 817 10.61 2.39 -20.16
N LEU A 818 11.73 2.75 -19.51
CA LEU A 818 12.80 3.54 -20.13
C LEU A 818 13.53 2.76 -21.23
N GLU A 819 13.48 1.43 -21.22
CA GLU A 819 14.04 0.57 -22.26
C GLU A 819 13.39 0.76 -23.65
N THR A 820 12.24 1.44 -23.71
CA THR A 820 11.50 1.76 -24.96
C THR A 820 11.57 3.24 -25.35
N VAL A 821 12.36 4.05 -24.63
CA VAL A 821 12.36 5.51 -24.75
C VAL A 821 13.66 6.04 -25.34
N ALA A 822 13.58 6.91 -26.32
CA ALA A 822 14.73 7.67 -26.83
C ALA A 822 15.09 8.83 -25.88
N LEU A 823 15.87 8.56 -24.83
CA LEU A 823 16.35 9.60 -23.90
C LEU A 823 17.34 10.57 -24.58
N SER A 824 17.29 11.84 -24.17
CA SER A 824 18.31 12.84 -24.47
C SER A 824 19.41 12.84 -23.40
N LYS A 825 20.61 13.32 -23.76
CA LYS A 825 21.72 13.48 -22.80
C LYS A 825 21.32 14.29 -21.56
N ARG A 826 20.49 15.33 -21.73
CA ARG A 826 19.98 16.15 -20.62
C ARG A 826 19.14 15.32 -19.63
N GLN A 827 18.30 14.42 -20.13
CA GLN A 827 17.44 13.57 -19.30
C GLN A 827 18.21 12.45 -18.61
N GLU A 828 19.23 11.88 -19.28
CA GLU A 828 20.16 10.93 -18.65
C GLU A 828 20.88 11.58 -17.48
N VAL A 829 21.36 12.82 -17.65
CA VAL A 829 21.96 13.62 -16.56
C VAL A 829 20.96 13.88 -15.44
N GLU A 830 19.69 14.18 -15.74
CA GLU A 830 18.65 14.40 -14.71
C GLU A 830 18.40 13.14 -13.85
N LEU A 831 18.35 11.96 -14.48
CA LEU A 831 18.22 10.67 -13.80
C LEU A 831 19.45 10.37 -12.94
N GLU A 832 20.64 10.64 -13.48
CA GLU A 832 21.91 10.45 -12.77
C GLU A 832 22.03 11.36 -11.56
N VAL A 833 21.69 12.65 -11.70
CA VAL A 833 21.63 13.62 -10.58
C VAL A 833 20.64 13.15 -9.52
N THR A 834 19.49 12.61 -9.92
CA THR A 834 18.49 12.08 -8.98
C THR A 834 19.04 10.88 -8.22
N LYS A 835 19.66 9.90 -8.90
CA LYS A 835 20.32 8.76 -8.24
C LYS A 835 21.37 9.25 -7.24
N LEU A 836 22.27 10.13 -7.66
CA LEU A 836 23.35 10.64 -6.82
C LEU A 836 22.83 11.40 -5.60
N LYS A 837 21.72 12.14 -5.72
CA LYS A 837 21.02 12.73 -4.57
C LYS A 837 20.54 11.64 -3.61
N MET A 838 19.87 10.60 -4.10
CA MET A 838 19.38 9.48 -3.27
C MET A 838 20.50 8.71 -2.56
N LEU A 839 21.63 8.46 -3.25
CA LEU A 839 22.80 7.78 -2.68
C LEU A 839 23.48 8.64 -1.60
N ARG A 840 23.61 9.95 -1.83
CA ARG A 840 24.13 10.90 -0.83
C ARG A 840 23.30 10.87 0.46
N PHE A 841 21.97 10.97 0.35
CA PHE A 841 21.09 10.88 1.51
C PHE A 841 21.20 9.53 2.24
N LEU A 842 21.41 8.45 1.49
CA LEU A 842 21.54 7.10 2.01
C LEU A 842 22.86 6.89 2.78
N LEU A 843 23.94 7.51 2.32
CA LEU A 843 25.25 7.51 3.00
C LEU A 843 25.37 8.59 4.08
N GLY A 844 24.40 9.49 4.20
CA GLY A 844 24.45 10.61 5.15
C GLY A 844 25.43 11.72 4.74
N VAL A 845 25.78 11.78 3.46
CA VAL A 845 26.75 12.73 2.89
C VAL A 845 26.00 13.87 2.20
N THR A 846 26.48 15.10 2.38
CA THR A 846 25.98 16.32 1.78
C THR A 846 26.90 16.79 0.65
N ARG A 847 26.52 17.86 -0.06
CA ARG A 847 27.41 18.50 -1.05
C ARG A 847 28.56 19.26 -0.38
N MET A 848 28.40 19.66 0.88
CA MET A 848 29.42 20.43 1.62
C MET A 848 30.63 19.57 1.99
N ASP A 849 30.45 18.25 2.07
CA ASP A 849 31.53 17.31 2.39
C ASP A 849 32.52 17.12 1.22
N LYS A 850 32.25 17.72 0.04
CA LYS A 850 33.11 17.72 -1.15
C LYS A 850 33.58 16.32 -1.61
N ILE A 851 32.83 15.26 -1.28
CA ILE A 851 33.12 13.88 -1.72
C ILE A 851 32.79 13.71 -3.21
N ARG A 852 33.73 13.15 -3.97
CA ARG A 852 33.57 12.89 -5.42
C ARG A 852 32.47 11.85 -5.68
N ASN A 853 31.82 11.96 -6.84
CA ASN A 853 30.71 11.07 -7.21
C ASN A 853 31.16 9.61 -7.42
N GLU A 854 32.41 9.38 -7.83
CA GLU A 854 33.01 8.04 -7.93
C GLU A 854 32.98 7.32 -6.57
N PHE A 855 33.51 7.95 -5.51
CA PHE A 855 33.51 7.35 -4.16
C PHE A 855 32.12 7.05 -3.62
N ILE A 856 31.13 7.92 -3.89
CA ILE A 856 29.73 7.68 -3.47
C ILE A 856 29.14 6.45 -4.15
N ARG A 857 29.49 6.23 -5.43
CA ARG A 857 29.05 5.08 -6.22
C ARG A 857 29.73 3.80 -5.75
N GLY A 858 31.05 3.81 -5.61
CA GLY A 858 31.84 2.69 -5.10
C GLY A 858 31.42 2.26 -3.71
N THR A 859 31.26 3.21 -2.77
CA THR A 859 30.82 2.93 -1.38
C THR A 859 29.46 2.24 -1.33
N ALA A 860 28.55 2.55 -2.26
CA ALA A 860 27.23 1.92 -2.35
C ALA A 860 27.20 0.70 -3.30
N HIS A 861 28.29 0.41 -4.03
CA HIS A 861 28.32 -0.51 -5.16
C HIS A 861 27.17 -0.26 -6.16
N VAL A 862 26.99 0.98 -6.58
CA VAL A 862 25.96 1.37 -7.56
C VAL A 862 26.62 2.14 -8.70
N GLY A 863 26.64 1.55 -9.89
CA GLY A 863 27.23 2.13 -11.09
C GLY A 863 26.37 3.25 -11.71
N CYS A 864 26.72 3.65 -12.94
CA CYS A 864 26.04 4.73 -13.66
C CYS A 864 24.59 4.36 -14.04
N PHE A 865 23.64 5.31 -13.88
CA PHE A 865 22.26 5.04 -14.25
C PHE A 865 22.08 4.96 -15.77
N GLY A 866 22.82 5.80 -16.52
CA GLY A 866 22.82 5.79 -17.99
C GLY A 866 23.23 4.44 -18.56
N ASP A 867 24.30 3.84 -18.03
CA ASP A 867 24.77 2.51 -18.45
C ASP A 867 23.72 1.44 -18.17
N LYS A 868 22.98 1.57 -17.06
CA LYS A 868 21.90 0.64 -16.76
C LYS A 868 20.70 0.77 -17.70
N VAL A 869 20.35 1.99 -18.10
CA VAL A 869 19.32 2.22 -19.13
C VAL A 869 19.77 1.66 -20.47
N ARG A 870 21.04 1.87 -20.84
CA ARG A 870 21.65 1.30 -22.05
C ARG A 870 21.61 -0.23 -22.04
N GLU A 871 22.05 -0.86 -20.95
CA GLU A 871 21.98 -2.30 -20.75
C GLU A 871 20.55 -2.82 -20.95
N ALA A 872 19.55 -2.15 -20.34
CA ALA A 872 18.15 -2.53 -20.47
C ALA A 872 17.63 -2.40 -21.92
N ARG A 873 17.98 -1.31 -22.60
CA ARG A 873 17.58 -1.03 -23.99
C ARG A 873 18.21 -2.00 -24.99
N LEU A 874 19.51 -2.29 -24.89
CA LEU A 874 20.18 -3.26 -25.77
C LEU A 874 19.71 -4.69 -25.52
N ARG A 875 19.39 -5.04 -24.27
CA ARG A 875 18.75 -6.33 -23.96
C ARG A 875 17.36 -6.46 -24.55
N TRP A 876 16.57 -5.38 -24.48
CA TRP A 876 15.25 -5.31 -25.10
C TRP A 876 15.35 -5.40 -26.62
N PHE A 877 16.20 -4.59 -27.24
CA PHE A 877 16.45 -4.62 -28.68
C PHE A 877 16.88 -6.02 -29.16
N GLY A 878 17.84 -6.64 -28.48
CA GLY A 878 18.24 -8.00 -28.82
C GLY A 878 17.12 -9.03 -28.61
N HIS A 879 16.24 -8.82 -27.61
CA HIS A 879 15.04 -9.65 -27.47
C HIS A 879 14.14 -9.53 -28.69
N VAL A 880 13.86 -8.31 -29.16
CA VAL A 880 13.02 -8.03 -30.33
C VAL A 880 13.61 -8.61 -31.60
N GLN A 881 14.91 -8.40 -31.86
CA GLN A 881 15.60 -8.87 -33.07
C GLN A 881 15.54 -10.39 -33.26
N ARG A 882 15.72 -11.16 -32.17
CA ARG A 882 15.67 -12.64 -32.19
C ARG A 882 14.25 -13.22 -32.28
N ARG A 883 13.22 -12.40 -32.38
CA ARG A 883 11.84 -12.88 -32.57
C ARG A 883 11.53 -13.06 -34.04
N ASP A 884 10.51 -13.87 -34.30
CA ASP A 884 9.93 -14.08 -35.63
C ASP A 884 9.51 -12.77 -36.30
N MET A 885 9.43 -12.77 -37.64
CA MET A 885 9.12 -11.57 -38.41
C MET A 885 7.72 -11.03 -38.21
N ASN A 886 6.76 -11.89 -37.84
CA ASN A 886 5.39 -11.50 -37.55
C ASN A 886 5.24 -10.86 -36.17
N TYR A 887 6.22 -11.03 -35.27
CA TYR A 887 6.16 -10.43 -33.94
C TYR A 887 6.14 -8.89 -34.03
N ILE A 888 5.21 -8.28 -33.30
CA ILE A 888 4.95 -6.83 -33.37
C ILE A 888 6.20 -5.96 -33.28
N GLY A 889 7.15 -6.28 -32.38
CA GLY A 889 8.37 -5.50 -32.24
C GLY A 889 9.20 -5.49 -33.53
N ARG A 890 9.22 -6.59 -34.28
CA ARG A 890 9.92 -6.70 -35.57
C ARG A 890 9.17 -5.95 -36.67
N ARG A 891 7.84 -6.10 -36.73
CA ARG A 891 6.99 -5.34 -37.66
C ARG A 891 7.15 -3.83 -37.47
N MET A 892 7.13 -3.36 -36.23
CA MET A 892 7.30 -1.93 -35.90
C MET A 892 8.69 -1.36 -36.23
N LEU A 893 9.75 -2.17 -36.10
CA LEU A 893 11.09 -1.74 -36.51
C LEU A 893 11.22 -1.59 -38.04
N ARG A 894 10.47 -2.40 -38.80
CA ARG A 894 10.46 -2.40 -40.27
C ARG A 894 9.46 -1.43 -40.89
N MET A 895 8.40 -1.06 -40.16
CA MET A 895 7.37 -0.14 -40.62
C MET A 895 7.99 1.17 -41.13
N GLU A 896 7.66 1.55 -42.36
CA GLU A 896 8.08 2.83 -42.94
C GLU A 896 7.19 3.97 -42.44
N PRO A 897 7.73 5.18 -42.21
CA PRO A 897 6.91 6.31 -41.84
C PRO A 897 5.98 6.71 -43.01
N PRO A 898 4.72 7.11 -42.74
CA PRO A 898 3.71 7.42 -43.77
C PRO A 898 3.96 8.73 -44.54
N GLY A 899 5.16 9.31 -44.41
CA GLY A 899 5.52 10.59 -45.00
C GLY A 899 7.01 10.90 -44.83
N ARG A 900 7.40 12.12 -45.19
CA ARG A 900 8.82 12.54 -45.16
C ARG A 900 9.18 13.16 -43.81
N ARG A 901 10.38 12.83 -43.33
CA ARG A 901 10.96 13.45 -42.13
C ARG A 901 11.20 14.93 -42.34
N LYS A 902 10.78 15.75 -41.36
CA LYS A 902 11.04 17.20 -41.33
C LYS A 902 12.55 17.49 -41.49
N ARG A 903 12.90 18.40 -42.41
CA ARG A 903 14.27 18.89 -42.61
C ARG A 903 14.74 19.72 -41.42
N GLY A 904 16.05 19.73 -41.13
CA GLY A 904 16.67 20.52 -40.06
C GLY A 904 17.12 19.66 -38.86
N ARG A 905 16.64 19.99 -37.65
CA ARG A 905 16.95 19.28 -36.39
C ARG A 905 15.78 18.38 -35.97
N PRO A 906 15.56 17.22 -36.63
CA PRO A 906 14.48 16.33 -36.26
C PRO A 906 14.73 15.68 -34.89
N ARG A 907 13.65 15.23 -34.26
CA ARG A 907 13.72 14.52 -32.97
C ARG A 907 14.43 13.18 -33.15
N ARG A 908 15.13 12.73 -32.10
CA ARG A 908 15.84 11.44 -32.07
C ARG A 908 14.84 10.29 -32.14
N ARG A 909 15.17 9.26 -32.92
CA ARG A 909 14.41 8.01 -32.99
C ARG A 909 14.93 7.00 -31.98
N PHE A 910 14.10 6.01 -31.66
CA PHE A 910 14.54 4.86 -30.86
C PHE A 910 15.79 4.20 -31.45
N MET A 911 15.76 3.93 -32.76
CA MET A 911 16.89 3.30 -33.47
C MET A 911 18.15 4.18 -33.52
N ASP A 912 18.01 5.50 -33.52
CA ASP A 912 19.16 6.40 -33.48
C ASP A 912 19.91 6.21 -32.13
N VAL A 913 19.18 6.10 -31.02
CA VAL A 913 19.82 5.87 -29.70
C VAL A 913 20.36 4.45 -29.56
N VAL A 914 19.66 3.45 -30.11
CA VAL A 914 20.13 2.06 -30.07
C VAL A 914 21.46 1.90 -30.83
N ARG A 915 21.64 2.57 -31.97
CA ARG A 915 22.90 2.56 -32.71
C ARG A 915 24.04 3.25 -31.94
N GLU A 916 23.75 4.40 -31.32
CA GLU A 916 24.73 5.05 -30.43
C GLU A 916 25.10 4.16 -29.25
N ASP A 917 24.12 3.49 -28.63
CA ASP A 917 24.35 2.56 -27.53
C ASP A 917 25.22 1.36 -27.96
N MET A 918 24.99 0.83 -29.18
CA MET A 918 25.82 -0.23 -29.76
C MET A 918 27.26 0.24 -30.04
N GLN A 919 27.44 1.46 -30.54
CA GLN A 919 28.75 2.06 -30.76
C GLN A 919 29.53 2.25 -29.46
N VAL A 920 28.86 2.72 -28.40
CA VAL A 920 29.48 2.91 -27.07
C VAL A 920 29.93 1.57 -26.47
N VAL A 921 29.15 0.51 -26.68
CA VAL A 921 29.47 -0.83 -26.15
C VAL A 921 30.42 -1.62 -27.06
N GLY A 922 30.55 -1.24 -28.34
CA GLY A 922 31.38 -1.95 -29.31
C GLY A 922 30.74 -3.22 -29.88
N VAL A 923 29.40 -3.28 -29.96
CA VAL A 923 28.65 -4.41 -30.53
C VAL A 923 28.06 -4.08 -31.89
N LYS A 924 27.87 -5.09 -32.74
CA LYS A 924 27.27 -4.98 -34.08
C LYS A 924 25.90 -5.67 -34.10
N GLU A 925 25.05 -5.29 -35.05
CA GLU A 925 23.71 -5.89 -35.18
C GLU A 925 23.74 -7.40 -35.45
N ALA A 926 24.75 -7.92 -36.15
CA ALA A 926 24.91 -9.35 -36.39
C ALA A 926 25.20 -10.16 -35.10
N ASP A 927 25.80 -9.54 -34.08
CA ASP A 927 26.10 -10.18 -32.80
C ASP A 927 24.83 -10.53 -32.00
N VAL A 928 23.68 -9.98 -32.41
CA VAL A 928 22.40 -10.14 -31.72
C VAL A 928 21.86 -11.57 -31.82
N GLU A 929 22.19 -12.31 -32.89
CA GLU A 929 21.69 -13.67 -33.14
C GLU A 929 22.13 -14.64 -32.03
N ASP A 930 23.38 -14.55 -31.59
CA ASP A 930 23.87 -15.32 -30.44
C ASP A 930 23.50 -14.61 -29.14
N ARG A 931 22.48 -15.15 -28.45
CA ARG A 931 22.00 -14.62 -27.17
C ARG A 931 23.08 -14.62 -26.08
N VAL A 932 23.97 -15.60 -26.05
CA VAL A 932 25.00 -15.74 -25.03
C VAL A 932 26.08 -14.70 -25.27
N VAL A 933 26.56 -14.60 -26.51
CA VAL A 933 27.55 -13.59 -26.93
C VAL A 933 27.01 -12.18 -26.73
N TRP A 934 25.80 -11.88 -27.22
CA TRP A 934 25.12 -10.60 -27.03
C TRP A 934 25.03 -10.19 -25.55
N ARG A 935 24.67 -11.14 -24.68
CA ARG A 935 24.58 -10.87 -23.23
C ARG A 935 25.92 -10.70 -22.55
N ARG A 936 26.97 -11.34 -23.06
CA ARG A 936 28.34 -11.22 -22.54
C ARG A 936 28.97 -9.89 -22.97
N MET A 937 28.72 -9.47 -24.20
CA MET A 937 29.26 -8.23 -24.75
C MET A 937 28.57 -6.98 -24.22
N ILE A 938 27.29 -7.06 -23.82
CA ILE A 938 26.65 -5.95 -23.10
C ILE A 938 27.18 -5.96 -21.67
N PRO A 939 28.03 -4.99 -21.27
CA PRO A 939 28.52 -4.90 -19.91
C PRO A 939 27.32 -4.81 -18.97
N LYS A 940 27.30 -5.68 -17.98
CA LYS A 940 26.46 -5.43 -16.81
C LYS A 940 27.06 -4.21 -16.14
N GLU A 941 26.21 -3.36 -15.56
CA GLU A 941 26.68 -2.38 -14.56
C GLU A 941 27.64 -3.08 -13.61
N GLU A 942 28.94 -2.79 -13.76
CA GLU A 942 29.99 -3.36 -12.92
C GLU A 942 29.70 -2.90 -11.50
N GLU A 943 29.68 -3.84 -10.56
CA GLU A 943 29.89 -3.47 -9.18
C GLU A 943 31.31 -2.91 -9.19
N GLU A 944 31.48 -1.61 -8.90
CA GLU A 944 32.80 -1.05 -8.61
C GLU A 944 33.29 -1.81 -7.36
N GLU A 945 33.87 -2.99 -7.58
CA GLU A 945 34.64 -3.76 -6.63
C GLU A 945 35.99 -3.07 -6.61
N GLU A 946 36.25 -2.37 -5.49
CA GLU A 946 37.50 -1.70 -5.16
C GLU A 946 37.78 -0.38 -5.91
N VAL A 947 37.28 0.70 -5.32
CA VAL A 947 38.10 1.92 -5.21
C VAL A 947 38.41 2.08 -3.73
N ILE A 948 39.69 1.83 -3.39
CA ILE A 948 40.30 1.93 -2.05
C ILE A 948 40.03 3.30 -1.43
#